data_AF-A0A9P4JQL4-F1
#
_entry.id   AF-A0A9P4JQL4-F1
#
_cell.length_a   1.000
_cell.length_b   1.000
_cell.length_c   1.000
_cell.angle_alpha   90.00
_cell.angle_beta   90.00
_cell.angle_gamma   90.00
#
_symmetry.space_group_name_H-M   'P 1'
#
loop_
_entity.id
_entity.type
_entity.pdbx_description
1 polymer ?
#
loop_
_entity_poly.entity_id
_entity_poly.type
_entity_poly.pdbx_seq_one_letter_code
_entity_poly.pdbx_strand_id
1 'polypeptide(L)'
;MVLQLHVWGPAFGLPSIDAECVATISYFHRIIPRSQWVLIPEYDTSCSPNHEFPFLIDGDKRVAGFKNIVLYLRNHHSGAYDLDYNLTYQQQMDKAAFVSFLQSTAGPLLDLYLFISAENYTATTMSAYTAILPWYTNYTIPPRRRETARTRTAHLGLSSLDVSTAIDSDDGIGGASLNRDFEAAKKAAGLPSDSRSNKPKVLQLGRGKGLSGLLGSPVYAARFRLDALTNELMEPISDLLGKKDYLFEGDKPSSLDCLAFGYLALMFYPSVPQPWLKETIQARFPRITRYISRMREELLGGEDIKPADVWSITHSEGTVEEIETSLHRLAMHLPWRPQPSRGITSGARTAGREIISSLSLLSAFTRPPNNDSSPSATKKTRSELPSPLLSRAPTASQIQSPPPPVSTTKTGRFFGKANLGHTFRRSAAGAFGPELAKKLSQLVKMEKNVMRSMELVSRERMEVAQQLSVWGEACDDDVSDITDKLGVLIYEIGELEDQFVDRYDQYRVTIKSIRNIEASVQPSRDRKQKITDQIAQLKYKEPNSPKIVVLEQELVRAEAESLVAEAQLSNITREKIKAAFTYQFDALREHCEKLAIIAGYGKHLLELIDDTPVTPGETRNAYDGYEASKAIIQDCEDALTNWVQQNAAVSAKLSTRARTLSQRRRNAARRQEEGVDLSHQDRPLENRDSTIWVPAGEHHGNGYEEEEDDEDAPSTVATETRGREEERALAA
;
A
#
# COMPACT_ATOMS: atom_id res chain seq x y z
N MET A 1 -33.57 -6.91 34.19
CA MET A 1 -32.94 -6.60 32.90
C MET A 1 -31.47 -6.93 33.02
N VAL A 2 -30.85 -7.46 31.95
CA VAL A 2 -29.47 -7.94 31.98
C VAL A 2 -28.57 -6.85 31.40
N LEU A 3 -27.50 -6.49 32.10
CA LEU A 3 -26.52 -5.51 31.67
C LEU A 3 -25.69 -6.07 30.50
N GLN A 4 -25.60 -5.36 29.38
CA GLN A 4 -24.81 -5.80 28.22
C GLN A 4 -23.54 -4.96 28.12
N LEU A 5 -22.39 -5.61 28.29
CA LEU A 5 -21.08 -4.98 28.20
C LEU A 5 -20.43 -5.33 26.86
N HIS A 6 -20.19 -4.30 26.05
CA HIS A 6 -19.54 -4.38 24.75
C HIS A 6 -18.07 -4.02 24.89
N VAL A 7 -17.20 -4.92 24.43
CA VAL A 7 -15.74 -4.80 24.57
C VAL A 7 -15.02 -5.24 23.29
N TRP A 8 -13.76 -4.86 23.17
CA TRP A 8 -12.88 -5.45 22.16
C TRP A 8 -12.66 -6.94 22.44
N GLY A 9 -12.47 -7.72 21.38
CA GLY A 9 -12.26 -9.17 21.48
C GLY A 9 -11.01 -9.58 22.30
N PRO A 10 -10.96 -10.86 22.74
CA PRO A 10 -9.88 -11.39 23.56
C PRO A 10 -8.54 -11.44 22.83
N ALA A 11 -7.46 -11.18 23.55
CA ALA A 11 -6.08 -11.22 23.02
C ALA A 11 -5.09 -11.49 24.15
N PHE A 12 -3.93 -12.09 23.82
CA PHE A 12 -2.82 -12.31 24.77
C PHE A 12 -3.18 -13.11 26.03
N GLY A 13 -4.17 -14.01 25.95
CA GLY A 13 -4.70 -14.74 27.12
C GLY A 13 -5.59 -13.91 28.04
N LEU A 14 -5.85 -12.64 27.69
CA LEU A 14 -6.69 -11.69 28.39
C LEU A 14 -8.06 -11.56 27.70
N PRO A 15 -9.10 -11.12 28.43
CA PRO A 15 -10.46 -11.04 27.88
C PRO A 15 -10.63 -9.91 26.85
N SER A 16 -9.67 -8.98 26.74
CA SER A 16 -9.71 -7.91 25.75
C SER A 16 -8.31 -7.42 25.37
N ILE A 17 -8.15 -6.89 24.16
CA ILE A 17 -6.92 -6.23 23.68
C ILE A 17 -6.71 -4.82 24.27
N ASP A 18 -7.74 -4.26 24.92
CA ASP A 18 -7.76 -2.88 25.39
C ASP A 18 -7.80 -2.78 26.92
N ALA A 19 -7.01 -1.85 27.50
CA ALA A 19 -6.76 -1.79 28.95
C ALA A 19 -8.04 -1.46 29.74
N GLU A 20 -8.81 -0.48 29.28
CA GLU A 20 -10.04 -0.08 29.95
C GLU A 20 -11.13 -1.15 29.83
N CYS A 21 -11.13 -1.92 28.73
CA CYS A 21 -12.01 -3.06 28.58
C CYS A 21 -11.68 -4.17 29.59
N VAL A 22 -10.39 -4.54 29.75
CA VAL A 22 -9.96 -5.51 30.78
C VAL A 22 -10.30 -5.03 32.19
N ALA A 23 -10.12 -3.73 32.47
CA ALA A 23 -10.49 -3.12 33.75
C ALA A 23 -11.99 -3.20 34.02
N THR A 24 -12.83 -2.95 33.01
CA THR A 24 -14.29 -3.02 33.16
C THR A 24 -14.76 -4.45 33.37
N ILE A 25 -14.19 -5.41 32.62
CA ILE A 25 -14.55 -6.83 32.77
C ILE A 25 -14.20 -7.33 34.17
N SER A 26 -13.02 -6.97 34.68
CA SER A 26 -12.63 -7.35 36.04
C SER A 26 -13.52 -6.71 37.12
N TYR A 27 -13.91 -5.45 36.94
CA TYR A 27 -14.88 -4.78 37.81
C TYR A 27 -16.23 -5.51 37.83
N PHE A 28 -16.77 -5.86 36.66
CA PHE A 28 -18.04 -6.57 36.53
C PHE A 28 -17.98 -7.96 37.12
N HIS A 29 -16.90 -8.71 36.86
CA HIS A 29 -16.73 -10.08 37.36
C HIS A 29 -16.75 -10.15 38.89
N ARG A 30 -16.17 -9.14 39.57
CA ARG A 30 -16.08 -9.13 41.03
C ARG A 30 -17.37 -8.74 41.74
N ILE A 31 -18.12 -7.81 41.16
CA ILE A 31 -19.25 -7.15 41.81
C ILE A 31 -20.58 -7.74 41.39
N ILE A 32 -20.75 -7.98 40.09
CA ILE A 32 -22.05 -8.30 39.51
C ILE A 32 -22.16 -9.81 39.35
N PRO A 33 -23.19 -10.45 39.93
CA PRO A 33 -23.45 -11.87 39.74
C PRO A 33 -23.54 -12.22 38.25
N ARG A 34 -22.98 -13.37 37.86
CA ARG A 34 -22.91 -13.83 36.45
C ARG A 34 -24.26 -13.81 35.72
N SER A 35 -25.38 -13.99 36.43
CA SER A 35 -26.74 -14.00 35.85
C SER A 35 -27.28 -12.61 35.46
N GLN A 36 -26.65 -11.54 35.95
CA GLN A 36 -27.15 -10.17 35.80
C GLN A 36 -26.44 -9.37 34.70
N TRP A 37 -25.40 -9.94 34.08
CA TRP A 37 -24.66 -9.29 33.00
C TRP A 37 -24.17 -10.26 31.93
N VAL A 38 -23.89 -9.71 30.75
CA VAL A 38 -23.44 -10.43 29.56
C VAL A 38 -22.29 -9.67 28.91
N LEU A 39 -21.30 -10.41 28.40
CA LEU A 39 -20.15 -9.89 27.68
C LEU A 39 -20.28 -10.15 26.18
N ILE A 40 -20.21 -9.08 25.38
CA ILE A 40 -20.34 -9.12 23.91
C ILE A 40 -19.04 -8.59 23.29
N PRO A 41 -18.30 -9.42 22.52
CA PRO A 41 -17.16 -8.95 21.75
C PRO A 41 -17.64 -8.20 20.49
N GLU A 42 -17.34 -6.91 20.39
CA GLU A 42 -17.70 -6.06 19.26
C GLU A 42 -16.48 -5.28 18.76
N TYR A 43 -16.45 -4.97 17.46
CA TYR A 43 -15.40 -4.18 16.83
C TYR A 43 -15.90 -2.85 16.26
N ASP A 44 -17.21 -2.71 16.07
CA ASP A 44 -17.83 -1.51 15.52
C ASP A 44 -18.10 -0.49 16.64
N THR A 45 -17.35 0.59 16.64
CA THR A 45 -17.49 1.67 17.63
C THR A 45 -18.64 2.63 17.31
N SER A 46 -19.36 2.45 16.20
CA SER A 46 -20.47 3.34 15.81
C SER A 46 -21.68 3.29 16.77
N CYS A 47 -21.83 2.19 17.51
CA CYS A 47 -22.90 2.01 18.50
C CYS A 47 -22.67 2.84 19.77
N SER A 48 -21.41 3.17 20.07
CA SER A 48 -20.98 3.91 21.25
C SER A 48 -21.12 5.43 21.04
N PRO A 49 -21.64 6.18 22.02
CA PRO A 49 -21.79 7.65 21.92
C PRO A 49 -20.46 8.39 21.72
N ASN A 50 -19.36 7.84 22.22
CA ASN A 50 -18.02 8.44 22.13
C ASN A 50 -17.11 7.73 21.12
N HIS A 51 -17.62 6.75 20.36
CA HIS A 51 -16.81 5.89 19.49
C HIS A 51 -15.66 5.16 20.19
N GLU A 52 -15.86 4.82 21.47
CA GLU A 52 -14.89 4.14 22.31
C GLU A 52 -15.55 2.94 23.00
N PHE A 53 -14.75 1.90 23.22
CA PHE A 53 -15.04 0.81 24.14
C PHE A 53 -14.14 0.99 25.37
N PRO A 54 -14.58 0.63 26.58
CA PRO A 54 -15.75 -0.20 26.94
C PRO A 54 -17.10 0.54 26.83
N PHE A 55 -18.17 -0.18 26.48
CA PHE A 55 -19.51 0.38 26.30
C PHE A 55 -20.59 -0.47 26.98
N LEU A 56 -21.43 0.16 27.81
CA LEU A 56 -22.50 -0.49 28.57
C LEU A 56 -23.88 -0.10 28.01
N ILE A 57 -24.73 -1.11 27.78
CA ILE A 57 -26.15 -0.95 27.48
C ILE A 57 -26.97 -1.49 28.66
N ASP A 58 -27.81 -0.63 29.21
CA ASP A 58 -28.80 -0.95 30.24
C ASP A 58 -30.18 -0.48 29.77
N GLY A 59 -30.91 -1.38 29.10
CA GLY A 59 -32.15 -1.05 28.39
C GLY A 59 -31.90 0.00 27.31
N ASP A 60 -32.47 1.19 27.50
CA ASP A 60 -32.31 2.33 26.57
C ASP A 60 -31.08 3.21 26.88
N LYS A 61 -30.44 3.03 28.05
CA LYS A 61 -29.30 3.86 28.46
C LYS A 61 -27.99 3.30 27.89
N ARG A 62 -27.17 4.21 27.39
CA ARG A 62 -25.91 3.93 26.68
C ARG A 62 -24.78 4.72 27.33
N VAL A 63 -23.80 4.04 27.90
CA VAL A 63 -22.68 4.67 28.65
C VAL A 63 -21.35 4.13 28.15
N ALA A 64 -20.42 5.02 27.79
CA ALA A 64 -19.09 4.65 27.28
C ALA A 64 -17.96 5.13 28.20
N GLY A 65 -16.90 4.33 28.30
CA GLY A 65 -15.68 4.60 29.07
C GLY A 65 -15.75 4.08 30.51
N PHE A 66 -14.62 3.58 31.02
CA PHE A 66 -14.55 2.92 32.34
C PHE A 66 -15.07 3.82 33.48
N LYS A 67 -14.58 5.07 33.55
CA LYS A 67 -14.97 6.03 34.60
C LYS A 67 -16.48 6.31 34.60
N ASN A 68 -17.08 6.47 33.42
CA ASN A 68 -18.51 6.76 33.30
C ASN A 68 -19.36 5.55 33.65
N ILE A 69 -18.91 4.35 33.28
CA ILE A 69 -19.57 3.08 33.62
C ILE A 69 -19.58 2.87 35.14
N VAL A 70 -18.45 3.08 35.83
CA VAL A 70 -18.37 2.98 37.29
C VAL A 70 -19.29 4.00 37.97
N LEU A 71 -19.31 5.26 37.50
CA LEU A 71 -20.21 6.29 38.02
C LEU A 71 -21.69 5.96 37.78
N TYR A 72 -22.02 5.40 36.62
CA TYR A 72 -23.36 4.95 36.28
C TYR A 72 -23.84 3.86 37.23
N LEU A 73 -23.02 2.82 37.44
CA LEU A 73 -23.36 1.70 38.33
C LEU A 73 -23.57 2.15 39.77
N ARG A 74 -22.74 3.09 40.25
CA ARG A 74 -22.88 3.70 41.58
C ARG A 74 -24.22 4.42 41.75
N ASN A 75 -24.61 5.23 40.76
CA ASN A 75 -25.81 6.08 40.84
C ASN A 75 -27.11 5.31 40.62
N HIS A 76 -27.14 4.37 39.67
CA HIS A 76 -28.39 3.70 39.26
C HIS A 76 -28.77 2.49 40.11
N HIS A 77 -27.80 1.82 40.73
CA HIS A 77 -28.06 0.62 41.56
C HIS A 77 -27.93 0.90 43.07
N SER A 78 -28.15 2.14 43.49
CA SER A 78 -28.13 2.55 44.91
C SER A 78 -26.86 2.11 45.66
N GLY A 79 -25.71 2.14 44.99
CA GLY A 79 -24.42 1.73 45.57
C GLY A 79 -24.23 0.21 45.79
N ALA A 80 -25.19 -0.64 45.43
CA ALA A 80 -25.04 -2.10 45.58
C ALA A 80 -23.90 -2.68 44.74
N TYR A 81 -23.55 -2.00 43.65
CA TYR A 81 -22.46 -2.38 42.75
C TYR A 81 -21.23 -1.46 42.86
N ASP A 82 -20.97 -0.89 44.04
CA ASP A 82 -19.82 -0.01 44.25
C ASP A 82 -18.71 -0.71 45.05
N LEU A 83 -17.58 -1.03 44.41
CA LEU A 83 -16.36 -1.48 45.12
C LEU A 83 -15.83 -0.39 46.04
N ASP A 84 -16.13 0.87 45.74
CA ASP A 84 -15.51 2.00 46.41
C ASP A 84 -16.30 2.52 47.60
N TYR A 85 -17.36 1.81 48.02
CA TYR A 85 -18.26 2.23 49.10
C TYR A 85 -17.51 2.49 50.42
N ASN A 86 -16.47 1.70 50.70
CA ASN A 86 -15.70 1.78 51.95
C ASN A 86 -14.54 2.77 51.92
N LEU A 87 -14.28 3.48 50.80
CA LEU A 87 -13.13 4.38 50.73
C LEU A 87 -13.37 5.67 51.51
N THR A 88 -12.38 6.05 52.30
CA THR A 88 -12.32 7.36 52.97
C THR A 88 -12.23 8.51 51.96
N TYR A 89 -12.62 9.71 52.38
CA TYR A 89 -12.55 10.90 51.51
C TYR A 89 -11.14 11.17 50.95
N GLN A 90 -10.10 10.93 51.75
CA GLN A 90 -8.71 11.05 51.31
C GLN A 90 -8.38 10.02 50.22
N GLN A 91 -8.72 8.76 50.45
CA GLN A 91 -8.50 7.70 49.46
C GLN A 91 -9.32 7.91 48.18
N GLN A 92 -10.50 8.52 48.25
CA GLN A 92 -11.28 8.89 47.07
C GLN A 92 -10.59 9.98 46.22
N MET A 93 -9.92 10.93 46.86
CA MET A 93 -9.12 11.95 46.17
C MET A 93 -7.86 11.35 45.54
N ASP A 94 -7.14 10.51 46.30
CA ASP A 94 -5.98 9.79 45.80
C ASP A 94 -6.36 8.90 44.61
N LYS A 95 -7.49 8.20 44.70
CA LYS A 95 -8.04 7.42 43.58
C LYS A 95 -8.23 8.27 42.33
N ALA A 96 -8.87 9.42 42.45
CA ALA A 96 -9.12 10.29 41.29
C ALA A 96 -7.80 10.80 40.68
N ALA A 97 -6.80 11.10 41.52
CA ALA A 97 -5.46 11.48 41.08
C ALA A 97 -4.76 10.32 40.35
N PHE A 98 -4.76 9.11 40.94
CA PHE A 98 -4.12 7.93 40.36
C PHE A 98 -4.82 7.42 39.09
N VAL A 99 -6.14 7.51 38.98
CA VAL A 99 -6.87 7.22 37.73
C VAL A 99 -6.40 8.15 36.61
N SER A 100 -6.32 9.46 36.89
CA SER A 100 -5.87 10.45 35.92
C SER A 100 -4.39 10.24 35.55
N PHE A 101 -3.56 9.90 36.55
CA PHE A 101 -2.16 9.54 36.36
C PHE A 101 -2.02 8.34 35.43
N LEU A 102 -2.65 7.19 35.73
CA LEU A 102 -2.60 5.98 34.91
C LEU A 102 -3.03 6.26 33.45
N GLN A 103 -4.13 6.99 33.24
CA GLN A 103 -4.58 7.32 31.88
C GLN A 103 -3.57 8.21 31.14
N SER A 104 -2.90 9.13 31.85
CA SER A 104 -1.93 10.06 31.26
C SER A 104 -0.55 9.43 30.98
N THR A 105 -0.07 8.51 31.83
CA THR A 105 1.28 7.94 31.76
C THR A 105 1.29 6.50 31.23
N ALA A 106 0.39 5.65 31.71
CA ALA A 106 0.33 4.24 31.29
C ALA A 106 -0.19 4.07 29.87
N GLY A 107 -1.12 4.93 29.43
CA GLY A 107 -1.66 4.92 28.07
C GLY A 107 -0.57 5.11 27.00
N PRO A 108 0.20 6.22 27.01
CA PRO A 108 1.30 6.44 26.07
C PRO A 108 2.40 5.38 26.15
N LEU A 109 2.69 4.84 27.34
CA LEU A 109 3.68 3.77 27.50
C LEU A 109 3.22 2.46 26.85
N LEU A 110 1.94 2.11 26.99
CA LEU A 110 1.34 0.95 26.32
C LEU A 110 1.31 1.16 24.79
N ASP A 111 1.00 2.37 24.34
CA ASP A 111 1.03 2.76 22.94
C ASP A 111 2.45 2.60 22.34
N LEU A 112 3.50 2.97 23.08
CA LEU A 112 4.90 2.73 22.70
C LEU A 112 5.22 1.24 22.57
N TYR A 113 4.74 0.44 23.51
CA TYR A 113 5.03 -0.98 23.60
C TYR A 113 4.36 -1.81 22.49
N LEU A 114 3.08 -1.58 22.23
CA LEU A 114 2.26 -2.41 21.33
C LEU A 114 2.10 -1.84 19.91
N PHE A 115 2.10 -0.51 19.73
CA PHE A 115 1.74 0.12 18.45
C PHE A 115 2.91 0.83 17.74
N ILE A 116 3.86 1.39 18.48
CA ILE A 116 4.94 2.20 17.88
C ILE A 116 6.18 1.38 17.58
N SER A 117 6.56 0.44 18.46
CA SER A 117 7.59 -0.54 18.12
C SER A 117 7.13 -1.34 16.91
N ALA A 118 7.81 -1.15 15.77
CA ALA A 118 7.41 -1.73 14.50
C ALA A 118 7.40 -3.27 14.56
N GLU A 119 8.43 -3.86 15.18
CA GLU A 119 8.56 -5.31 15.37
C GLU A 119 7.44 -5.88 16.25
N ASN A 120 7.13 -5.22 17.37
CA ASN A 120 6.04 -5.66 18.24
C ASN A 120 4.69 -5.53 17.51
N TYR A 121 4.47 -4.43 16.80
CA TYR A 121 3.22 -4.20 16.08
C TYR A 121 2.97 -5.23 14.97
N THR A 122 3.97 -5.50 14.13
CA THR A 122 3.81 -6.43 12.99
C THR A 122 3.68 -7.87 13.44
N ALA A 123 4.49 -8.32 14.40
CA ALA A 123 4.50 -9.70 14.84
C ALA A 123 3.33 -10.05 15.77
N THR A 124 2.95 -9.16 16.70
CA THR A 124 1.99 -9.50 17.75
C THR A 124 0.67 -8.75 17.66
N THR A 125 0.71 -7.42 17.68
CA THR A 125 -0.51 -6.59 17.76
C THR A 125 -1.38 -6.79 16.52
N MET A 126 -0.79 -6.76 15.32
CA MET A 126 -1.52 -7.01 14.06
C MET A 126 -2.11 -8.42 13.99
N SER A 127 -1.37 -9.43 14.45
CA SER A 127 -1.86 -10.81 14.50
C SER A 127 -3.04 -10.95 15.47
N ALA A 128 -2.95 -10.32 16.64
CA ALA A 128 -4.03 -10.28 17.63
C ALA A 128 -5.29 -9.58 17.09
N TYR A 129 -5.15 -8.45 16.37
CA TYR A 129 -6.27 -7.80 15.70
C TYR A 129 -6.89 -8.68 14.60
N THR A 130 -6.05 -9.39 13.84
CA THR A 130 -6.51 -10.30 12.78
C THR A 130 -7.35 -11.45 13.34
N ALA A 131 -7.05 -11.90 14.56
CA ALA A 131 -7.80 -12.95 15.24
C ALA A 131 -9.19 -12.49 15.73
N ILE A 132 -9.41 -11.19 15.98
CA ILE A 132 -10.66 -10.66 16.54
C ILE A 132 -11.52 -9.88 15.54
N LEU A 133 -10.95 -9.47 14.41
CA LEU A 133 -11.61 -8.63 13.41
C LEU A 133 -11.96 -9.39 12.12
N PRO A 134 -13.06 -9.04 11.46
CA PRO A 134 -13.27 -9.42 10.07
C PRO A 134 -12.14 -8.94 9.15
N TRP A 135 -11.91 -9.68 8.07
CA TRP A 135 -10.78 -9.44 7.16
C TRP A 135 -10.73 -8.01 6.58
N TYR A 136 -11.87 -7.38 6.31
CA TYR A 136 -11.94 -6.05 5.71
C TYR A 136 -11.57 -4.94 6.70
N THR A 137 -11.90 -5.10 7.99
CA THR A 137 -11.59 -4.11 9.03
C THR A 137 -10.12 -4.11 9.46
N ASN A 138 -9.36 -5.16 9.13
CA ASN A 138 -7.93 -5.22 9.42
C ASN A 138 -7.11 -4.13 8.70
N TYR A 139 -7.63 -3.58 7.61
CA TYR A 139 -6.96 -2.50 6.87
C TYR A 139 -7.32 -1.10 7.36
N THR A 140 -8.30 -0.95 8.25
CA THR A 140 -8.79 0.36 8.72
C THR A 140 -8.56 0.53 10.22
N ILE A 141 -9.01 -0.41 11.05
CA ILE A 141 -9.00 -0.26 12.51
C ILE A 141 -7.56 -0.26 13.07
N PRO A 142 -6.71 -1.27 12.80
CA PRO A 142 -5.34 -1.27 13.36
C PRO A 142 -4.49 -0.09 12.89
N PRO A 143 -4.46 0.29 11.59
CA PRO A 143 -3.74 1.49 11.15
C PRO A 143 -4.24 2.78 11.79
N ARG A 144 -5.56 2.97 11.91
CA ARG A 144 -6.14 4.13 12.59
C ARG A 144 -5.71 4.19 14.06
N ARG A 145 -5.73 3.06 14.76
CA ARG A 145 -5.26 2.99 16.16
C ARG A 145 -3.76 3.28 16.27
N ARG A 146 -2.93 2.77 15.36
CA ARG A 146 -1.49 3.08 15.32
C ARG A 146 -1.24 4.57 15.08
N GLU A 147 -2.02 5.22 14.23
CA GLU A 147 -1.93 6.66 14.02
C GLU A 147 -2.34 7.45 15.28
N THR A 148 -3.42 7.06 15.96
CA THR A 148 -3.78 7.69 17.24
C THR A 148 -2.68 7.52 18.29
N ALA A 149 -2.07 6.34 18.39
CA ALA A 149 -0.93 6.08 19.26
C ALA A 149 0.26 6.99 18.93
N ARG A 150 0.59 7.15 17.64
CA ARG A 150 1.63 8.10 17.19
C ARG A 150 1.32 9.53 17.60
N THR A 151 0.09 9.99 17.44
CA THR A 151 -0.28 11.35 17.85
C THR A 151 -0.14 11.56 19.35
N ARG A 152 -0.48 10.55 20.17
CA ARG A 152 -0.33 10.64 21.63
C ARG A 152 1.12 10.67 22.08
N THR A 153 2.00 9.91 21.46
CA THR A 153 3.40 9.76 21.89
C THR A 153 4.38 10.67 21.14
N ALA A 154 3.92 11.45 20.16
CA ALA A 154 4.75 12.34 19.35
C ALA A 154 5.62 13.28 20.20
N HIS A 155 5.10 13.75 21.34
CA HIS A 155 5.81 14.64 22.27
C HIS A 155 7.01 13.99 22.97
N LEU A 156 7.08 12.65 23.03
CA LEU A 156 8.16 11.90 23.69
C LEU A 156 9.43 11.82 22.82
N GLY A 157 9.35 12.18 21.53
CA GLY A 157 10.51 12.22 20.62
C GLY A 157 11.17 10.85 20.41
N LEU A 158 10.37 9.78 20.53
CA LEU A 158 10.78 8.37 20.43
C LEU A 158 10.42 7.76 19.07
N SER A 159 10.31 8.58 18.02
CA SER A 159 10.07 8.12 16.64
C SER A 159 11.16 7.18 16.11
N SER A 160 12.33 7.14 16.74
CA SER A 160 13.40 6.19 16.43
C SER A 160 13.07 4.74 16.75
N LEU A 161 12.02 4.46 17.54
CA LEU A 161 11.49 3.09 17.69
C LEU A 161 10.71 2.59 16.47
N ASP A 162 10.35 3.49 15.55
CA ASP A 162 9.73 3.19 14.24
C ASP A 162 10.82 3.00 13.14
N VAL A 163 12.11 3.19 13.47
CA VAL A 163 13.24 3.26 12.52
C VAL A 163 13.81 1.90 12.10
N SER A 164 13.38 0.77 12.68
CA SER A 164 13.72 -0.55 12.10
C SER A 164 13.07 -0.79 10.72
N THR A 165 12.22 0.13 10.24
CA THR A 165 11.76 0.21 8.84
C THR A 165 12.20 1.47 8.08
N ALA A 166 13.02 2.34 8.68
CA ALA A 166 13.51 3.57 8.01
C ALA A 166 14.80 3.36 7.20
N ILE A 167 15.24 2.11 7.00
CA ILE A 167 16.13 1.77 5.88
C ILE A 167 15.34 1.70 4.55
N ASP A 168 13.99 1.64 4.59
CA ASP A 168 13.17 1.50 3.38
C ASP A 168 12.03 2.52 3.21
N SER A 169 11.90 3.55 4.05
CA SER A 169 10.88 4.58 3.83
C SER A 169 11.17 5.94 4.48
N ASP A 170 11.92 6.80 3.78
CA ASP A 170 11.78 8.26 3.91
C ASP A 170 11.44 8.86 2.54
N ASP A 171 10.14 8.88 2.22
CA ASP A 171 9.56 9.70 1.16
C ASP A 171 8.58 10.67 1.87
N GLY A 172 9.11 11.81 2.30
CA GLY A 172 8.40 12.78 3.15
C GLY A 172 8.99 14.19 3.16
N ILE A 173 9.00 14.86 1.99
CA ILE A 173 8.93 16.33 1.77
C ILE A 173 9.85 17.21 2.67
N GLY A 174 11.04 17.57 2.15
CA GLY A 174 11.78 18.72 2.71
C GLY A 174 13.30 18.80 2.48
N GLY A 175 13.79 18.63 1.25
CA GLY A 175 14.93 19.36 0.64
C GLY A 175 16.28 19.62 1.35
N ALA A 176 16.56 19.17 2.58
CA ALA A 176 17.73 19.63 3.35
C ALA A 176 18.76 18.54 3.68
N SER A 177 18.42 17.24 3.62
CA SER A 177 19.38 16.16 3.93
C SER A 177 20.27 15.79 2.73
N LEU A 178 19.67 15.69 1.54
CA LEU A 178 20.38 15.28 0.31
C LEU A 178 21.53 16.22 -0.06
N ASN A 179 21.44 17.51 0.31
CA ASN A 179 22.51 18.46 0.02
C ASN A 179 23.75 18.21 0.89
N ARG A 180 23.58 17.74 2.13
CA ARG A 180 24.70 17.42 3.03
C ARG A 180 25.39 16.13 2.63
N ASP A 181 24.63 15.11 2.24
CA ASP A 181 25.18 13.82 1.81
C ASP A 181 25.84 13.94 0.43
N PHE A 182 25.27 14.75 -0.46
CA PHE A 182 25.86 15.07 -1.76
C PHE A 182 27.12 15.94 -1.63
N GLU A 183 27.15 16.94 -0.75
CA GLU A 183 28.36 17.72 -0.47
C GLU A 183 29.44 16.89 0.22
N ALA A 184 29.07 15.99 1.14
CA ALA A 184 30.00 15.06 1.79
C ALA A 184 30.59 14.06 0.79
N ALA A 185 29.78 13.51 -0.11
CA ALA A 185 30.23 12.61 -1.18
C ALA A 185 31.12 13.34 -2.20
N LYS A 186 30.79 14.57 -2.58
CA LYS A 186 31.61 15.41 -3.48
C LYS A 186 32.96 15.78 -2.86
N LYS A 187 32.98 16.00 -1.53
CA LYS A 187 34.19 16.26 -0.74
C LYS A 187 35.04 15.00 -0.52
N ALA A 188 34.41 13.83 -0.38
CA ALA A 188 35.09 12.53 -0.33
C ALA A 188 35.68 12.13 -1.69
N ALA A 189 35.04 12.53 -2.80
CA ALA A 189 35.49 12.27 -4.17
C ALA A 189 36.53 13.29 -4.70
N GLY A 190 36.97 14.26 -3.89
CA GLY A 190 38.04 15.20 -4.25
C GLY A 190 37.69 16.26 -5.32
N LEU A 191 36.41 16.46 -5.62
CA LEU A 191 35.94 17.43 -6.62
C LEU A 191 35.76 18.83 -5.98
N PRO A 192 36.10 19.93 -6.67
CA PRO A 192 35.95 21.28 -6.12
C PRO A 192 34.46 21.64 -5.95
N SER A 193 34.09 22.09 -4.75
CA SER A 193 32.78 22.67 -4.44
C SER A 193 32.81 24.17 -4.71
N ASP A 194 31.89 24.68 -5.53
CA ASP A 194 31.71 26.11 -5.77
C ASP A 194 31.15 26.79 -4.52
N SER A 195 32.04 27.21 -3.64
CA SER A 195 31.76 28.23 -2.64
C SER A 195 33.03 29.01 -2.39
N ARG A 196 33.10 30.21 -2.97
CA ARG A 196 34.08 31.24 -2.64
C ARG A 196 33.94 31.58 -1.14
N SER A 197 34.79 31.01 -0.30
CA SER A 197 35.36 31.70 0.87
C SER A 197 36.48 30.87 1.49
N ASN A 198 37.67 31.40 1.32
CA ASN A 198 38.96 31.07 1.92
C ASN A 198 38.90 30.65 3.41
N LYS A 199 39.44 29.47 3.75
CA LYS A 199 40.18 29.19 5.00
C LYS A 199 40.96 27.86 4.88
N PRO A 200 42.24 27.79 5.28
CA PRO A 200 43.09 26.62 5.03
C PRO A 200 42.90 25.50 6.06
N LYS A 201 43.36 24.32 5.65
CA LYS A 201 43.39 23.03 6.37
C LYS A 201 43.81 23.13 7.84
N VAL A 202 43.06 22.44 8.70
CA VAL A 202 43.62 21.79 9.90
C VAL A 202 43.32 20.29 9.78
N LEU A 203 44.38 19.51 9.91
CA LEU A 203 44.40 18.06 9.93
C LEU A 203 43.50 17.54 11.08
N GLN A 204 42.47 16.75 10.75
CA GLN A 204 41.99 15.72 11.67
C GLN A 204 42.15 14.37 10.99
N LEU A 205 43.36 13.86 11.19
CA LEU A 205 43.77 12.47 11.06
C LEU A 205 42.78 11.55 11.80
N GLY A 206 42.57 10.35 11.25
CA GLY A 206 41.53 9.41 11.63
C GLY A 206 41.28 9.28 13.14
N ARG A 207 40.02 9.42 13.53
CA ARG A 207 39.48 8.79 14.74
C ARG A 207 38.61 7.64 14.29
N GLY A 208 39.16 6.45 14.47
CA GLY A 208 38.53 5.20 14.14
C GLY A 208 37.22 4.94 14.88
N LYS A 209 36.60 3.83 14.48
CA LYS A 209 35.63 3.06 15.24
C LYS A 209 36.03 3.02 16.72
N GLY A 210 35.49 3.95 17.49
CA GLY A 210 35.58 3.96 18.94
C GLY A 210 34.25 3.48 19.51
N LEU A 211 34.29 2.92 20.72
CA LEU A 211 33.15 2.42 21.52
C LEU A 211 31.96 3.41 21.65
N SER A 212 32.15 4.69 21.29
CA SER A 212 31.10 5.70 21.18
C SER A 212 30.10 5.45 20.04
N GLY A 213 30.51 4.82 18.93
CA GLY A 213 29.61 4.49 17.81
C GLY A 213 28.69 3.30 18.10
N LEU A 214 29.08 2.43 19.03
CA LEU A 214 28.29 1.27 19.45
C LEU A 214 27.33 1.63 20.62
N LEU A 215 27.68 2.63 21.42
CA LEU A 215 26.82 3.26 22.43
C LEU A 215 25.89 4.35 21.87
N GLY A 216 26.15 4.81 20.64
CA GLY A 216 25.41 5.87 19.96
C GLY A 216 24.31 5.37 19.02
N SER A 217 24.00 4.07 18.99
CA SER A 217 22.84 3.61 18.22
C SER A 217 21.57 4.25 18.81
N PRO A 218 20.68 4.81 17.97
CA PRO A 218 19.44 5.41 18.45
C PRO A 218 18.57 4.42 19.23
N VAL A 219 18.81 3.12 19.08
CA VAL A 219 18.15 2.01 19.78
C VAL A 219 18.50 1.98 21.27
N TYR A 220 19.79 2.11 21.64
CA TYR A 220 20.19 2.14 23.06
C TYR A 220 19.75 3.42 23.75
N ALA A 221 19.84 4.56 23.06
CA ALA A 221 19.36 5.84 23.58
C ALA A 221 17.83 5.84 23.79
N ALA A 222 17.08 5.22 22.88
CA ALA A 222 15.64 5.00 23.04
C ALA A 222 15.36 4.07 24.23
N ARG A 223 16.14 3.00 24.40
CA ARG A 223 15.99 2.07 25.53
C ARG A 223 16.15 2.75 26.88
N PHE A 224 17.19 3.58 27.08
CA PHE A 224 17.36 4.33 28.33
C PHE A 224 16.18 5.28 28.63
N ARG A 225 15.62 5.92 27.58
CA ARG A 225 14.43 6.78 27.74
C ARG A 225 13.19 5.97 28.07
N LEU A 226 13.00 4.82 27.43
CA LEU A 226 11.92 3.89 27.74
C LEU A 226 12.01 3.37 29.18
N ASP A 227 13.22 3.05 29.64
CA ASP A 227 13.46 2.65 31.03
C ASP A 227 13.14 3.79 32.00
N ALA A 228 13.47 5.04 31.65
CA ALA A 228 13.09 6.21 32.47
C ALA A 228 11.57 6.38 32.57
N LEU A 229 10.84 6.33 31.45
CA LEU A 229 9.38 6.42 31.41
C LEU A 229 8.69 5.27 32.16
N THR A 230 9.28 4.07 32.08
CA THR A 230 8.79 2.90 32.82
C THR A 230 8.91 3.14 34.32
N ASN A 231 10.00 3.73 34.80
CA ASN A 231 10.17 4.04 36.23
C ASN A 231 9.20 5.12 36.68
N GLU A 232 8.97 6.14 35.85
CA GLU A 232 8.02 7.21 36.15
C GLU A 232 6.61 6.65 36.42
N LEU A 233 6.20 5.59 35.71
CA LEU A 233 4.95 4.89 35.97
C LEU A 233 5.03 3.94 37.17
N MET A 234 6.08 3.13 37.25
CA MET A 234 6.15 2.00 38.19
C MET A 234 6.55 2.41 39.62
N GLU A 235 7.34 3.45 39.80
CA GLU A 235 7.76 3.94 41.13
C GLU A 235 6.57 4.41 41.97
N PRO A 236 5.67 5.30 41.49
CA PRO A 236 4.51 5.72 42.26
C PRO A 236 3.53 4.58 42.58
N ILE A 237 3.38 3.62 41.65
CA ILE A 237 2.53 2.44 41.88
C ILE A 237 3.16 1.51 42.93
N SER A 238 4.48 1.31 42.87
CA SER A 238 5.22 0.52 43.86
C SER A 238 5.18 1.16 45.25
N ASP A 239 5.29 2.49 45.33
CA ASP A 239 5.21 3.24 46.58
C ASP A 239 3.81 3.18 47.19
N LEU A 240 2.77 3.31 46.35
CA LEU A 240 1.38 3.18 46.79
C LEU A 240 1.07 1.75 47.28
N LEU A 241 1.55 0.74 46.56
CA LEU A 241 1.39 -0.67 46.94
C LEU A 241 2.16 -0.98 48.23
N GLY A 242 3.38 -0.47 48.39
CA GLY A 242 4.18 -0.62 49.60
C GLY A 242 4.35 -2.08 50.03
N LYS A 243 3.74 -2.43 51.17
CA LYS A 243 3.65 -3.81 51.72
C LYS A 243 2.21 -4.36 51.72
N LYS A 244 1.28 -3.65 51.09
CA LYS A 244 -0.14 -3.98 51.06
C LYS A 244 -0.44 -4.98 49.95
N ASP A 245 -1.57 -5.66 50.10
CA ASP A 245 -2.06 -6.60 49.09
C ASP A 245 -2.85 -5.91 47.96
N TYR A 246 -3.40 -4.73 48.21
CA TYR A 246 -4.06 -3.90 47.21
C TYR A 246 -3.52 -2.47 47.28
N LEU A 247 -3.79 -1.63 46.27
CA LEU A 247 -3.30 -0.24 46.24
C LEU A 247 -3.85 0.59 47.41
N PHE A 248 -5.07 0.28 47.86
CA PHE A 248 -5.65 0.85 49.09
C PHE A 248 -5.69 -0.16 50.23
N GLU A 249 -5.78 0.33 51.46
CA GLU A 249 -5.91 -0.51 52.66
C GLU A 249 -7.32 -1.11 52.70
N GLY A 250 -7.43 -2.38 52.33
CA GLY A 250 -8.66 -3.15 52.36
C GLY A 250 -8.40 -4.63 52.07
N ASP A 251 -9.35 -5.48 52.45
CA ASP A 251 -9.35 -6.93 52.15
C ASP A 251 -9.97 -7.25 50.77
N LYS A 252 -10.18 -6.20 49.94
CA LYS A 252 -10.87 -6.29 48.64
C LYS A 252 -10.25 -5.33 47.63
N PRO A 253 -10.24 -5.68 46.33
CA PRO A 253 -9.78 -4.79 45.27
C PRO A 253 -10.74 -3.61 45.06
N SER A 254 -10.18 -2.41 44.86
CA SER A 254 -10.89 -1.19 44.49
C SER A 254 -11.05 -1.06 42.96
N SER A 255 -11.89 -0.13 42.51
CA SER A 255 -11.96 0.21 41.07
C SER A 255 -10.62 0.68 40.50
N LEU A 256 -9.75 1.29 41.32
CA LEU A 256 -8.39 1.64 40.91
C LEU A 256 -7.54 0.41 40.64
N ASP A 257 -7.65 -0.62 41.47
CA ASP A 257 -6.92 -1.87 41.31
C ASP A 257 -7.30 -2.56 39.99
N CYS A 258 -8.60 -2.54 39.62
CA CYS A 258 -9.09 -3.03 38.33
C CYS A 258 -8.47 -2.25 37.15
N LEU A 259 -8.41 -0.92 37.23
CA LEU A 259 -7.84 -0.08 36.17
C LEU A 259 -6.33 -0.28 36.05
N ALA A 260 -5.61 -0.27 37.17
CA ALA A 260 -4.19 -0.53 37.23
C ALA A 260 -3.86 -1.91 36.68
N PHE A 261 -4.64 -2.94 37.07
CA PHE A 261 -4.50 -4.29 36.54
C PHE A 261 -4.71 -4.33 35.02
N GLY A 262 -5.72 -3.65 34.47
CA GLY A 262 -5.95 -3.60 33.02
C GLY A 262 -4.74 -3.10 32.22
N TYR A 263 -4.12 -2.00 32.66
CA TYR A 263 -2.89 -1.49 32.02
C TYR A 263 -1.69 -2.41 32.24
N LEU A 264 -1.44 -2.82 33.49
CA LEU A 264 -0.28 -3.65 33.83
C LEU A 264 -0.33 -5.04 33.19
N ALA A 265 -1.52 -5.64 33.07
CA ALA A 265 -1.71 -6.92 32.41
C ALA A 265 -1.31 -6.86 30.92
N LEU A 266 -1.73 -5.81 30.20
CA LEU A 266 -1.33 -5.61 28.80
C LEU A 266 0.14 -5.22 28.64
N MET A 267 0.80 -4.73 29.68
CA MET A 267 2.26 -4.52 29.66
C MET A 267 3.05 -5.81 29.89
N PHE A 268 2.46 -6.78 30.60
CA PHE A 268 3.18 -7.97 31.10
C PHE A 268 2.91 -9.26 30.30
N TYR A 269 1.66 -9.53 29.94
CA TYR A 269 1.24 -10.79 29.32
C TYR A 269 1.51 -10.91 27.81
N PRO A 270 1.46 -9.85 26.98
CA PRO A 270 1.74 -9.98 25.56
C PRO A 270 3.14 -10.55 25.28
N SER A 271 3.19 -11.59 24.46
CA SER A 271 4.43 -12.25 24.04
C SER A 271 5.04 -11.54 22.84
N VAL A 272 5.75 -10.44 23.09
CA VAL A 272 6.33 -9.58 22.04
C VAL A 272 7.81 -9.91 21.73
N PRO A 273 8.30 -9.68 20.49
CA PRO A 273 9.70 -9.86 20.11
C PRO A 273 10.68 -9.02 20.93
N GLN A 274 10.30 -7.77 21.27
CA GLN A 274 11.10 -6.88 22.12
C GLN A 274 10.43 -6.70 23.50
N PRO A 275 10.67 -7.60 24.48
CA PRO A 275 9.98 -7.60 25.76
C PRO A 275 10.60 -6.64 26.79
N TRP A 276 11.08 -5.47 26.36
CA TRP A 276 11.80 -4.53 27.24
C TRP A 276 10.98 -4.11 28.46
N LEU A 277 9.67 -3.89 28.31
CA LEU A 277 8.79 -3.49 29.41
C LEU A 277 8.60 -4.62 30.43
N LYS A 278 8.40 -5.86 29.93
CA LYS A 278 8.27 -7.05 30.77
C LYS A 278 9.55 -7.35 31.53
N GLU A 279 10.71 -7.29 30.86
CA GLU A 279 12.03 -7.46 31.47
C GLU A 279 12.26 -6.46 32.60
N THR A 280 11.96 -5.17 32.35
CA THR A 280 12.14 -4.11 33.35
C THR A 280 11.22 -4.29 34.56
N ILE A 281 9.96 -4.68 34.37
CA ILE A 281 9.03 -4.96 35.48
C ILE A 281 9.51 -6.16 36.31
N GLN A 282 9.96 -7.24 35.66
CA GLN A 282 10.45 -8.44 36.35
C GLN A 282 11.75 -8.18 37.13
N ALA A 283 12.68 -7.44 36.54
CA ALA A 283 13.99 -7.18 37.13
C ALA A 283 13.92 -6.16 38.29
N ARG A 284 13.17 -5.06 38.12
CA ARG A 284 13.19 -3.93 39.05
C ARG A 284 12.03 -3.91 40.04
N PHE A 285 10.88 -4.46 39.67
CA PHE A 285 9.64 -4.34 40.46
C PHE A 285 8.99 -5.71 40.73
N PRO A 286 9.66 -6.63 41.44
CA PRO A 286 9.14 -7.98 41.71
C PRO A 286 7.83 -7.98 42.52
N ARG A 287 7.57 -6.93 43.29
CA ARG A 287 6.30 -6.76 44.04
C ARG A 287 5.12 -6.55 43.09
N ILE A 288 5.30 -5.72 42.07
CA ILE A 288 4.28 -5.46 41.05
C ILE A 288 4.00 -6.74 40.26
N THR A 289 5.02 -7.52 39.94
CA THR A 289 4.84 -8.83 39.28
C THR A 289 3.96 -9.78 40.11
N ARG A 290 4.19 -9.86 41.43
CA ARG A 290 3.33 -10.66 42.33
C ARG A 290 1.91 -10.12 42.40
N TYR A 291 1.75 -8.80 42.45
CA TYR A 291 0.46 -8.13 42.40
C TYR A 291 -0.30 -8.48 41.12
N ILE A 292 0.33 -8.37 39.93
CA ILE A 292 -0.29 -8.71 38.65
C ILE A 292 -0.77 -10.17 38.62
N SER A 293 0.08 -11.12 39.03
CA SER A 293 -0.30 -12.54 39.05
C SER A 293 -1.47 -12.82 40.00
N ARG A 294 -1.43 -12.26 41.22
CA ARG A 294 -2.53 -12.40 42.19
C ARG A 294 -3.83 -11.79 41.67
N MET A 295 -3.77 -10.57 41.15
CA MET A 295 -4.96 -9.88 40.62
C MET A 295 -5.54 -10.65 39.43
N ARG A 296 -4.71 -11.29 38.60
CA ARG A 296 -5.19 -12.16 37.53
C ARG A 296 -5.97 -13.35 38.09
N GLU A 297 -5.40 -14.06 39.06
CA GLU A 297 -6.06 -15.22 39.69
C GLU A 297 -7.38 -14.83 40.37
N GLU A 298 -7.43 -13.69 41.08
CA GLU A 298 -8.63 -13.24 41.78
C GLU A 298 -9.71 -12.66 40.83
N LEU A 299 -9.33 -11.92 39.79
CA LEU A 299 -10.27 -11.18 38.94
C LEU A 299 -10.69 -11.90 37.65
N LEU A 300 -9.84 -12.76 37.09
CA LEU A 300 -10.07 -13.40 35.79
C LEU A 300 -9.94 -14.93 35.82
N GLY A 301 -9.34 -15.49 36.88
CA GLY A 301 -8.98 -16.89 36.98
C GLY A 301 -7.62 -17.21 36.34
N GLY A 302 -7.08 -18.39 36.64
CA GLY A 302 -5.75 -18.83 36.21
C GLY A 302 -5.65 -19.29 34.75
N GLU A 303 -6.75 -19.35 34.00
CA GLU A 303 -6.78 -19.87 32.64
C GLU A 303 -6.54 -18.79 31.58
N ASP A 304 -5.85 -19.17 30.50
CA ASP A 304 -5.61 -18.29 29.33
C ASP A 304 -6.84 -18.31 28.41
N ILE A 305 -7.42 -17.13 28.15
CA ILE A 305 -8.57 -17.01 27.25
C ILE A 305 -8.08 -17.01 25.80
N LYS A 306 -8.42 -18.06 25.05
CA LYS A 306 -8.07 -18.16 23.62
C LYS A 306 -9.17 -17.55 22.74
N PRO A 307 -8.81 -16.78 21.69
CA PRO A 307 -9.79 -16.21 20.77
C PRO A 307 -10.65 -17.26 20.05
N ALA A 308 -10.06 -18.41 19.69
CA ALA A 308 -10.77 -19.48 18.99
C ALA A 308 -11.95 -20.04 19.79
N ASP A 309 -11.79 -20.17 21.11
CA ASP A 309 -12.82 -20.71 22.00
C ASP A 309 -14.01 -19.75 22.09
N VAL A 310 -13.74 -18.44 22.19
CA VAL A 310 -14.78 -17.39 22.17
C VAL A 310 -15.50 -17.36 20.81
N TRP A 311 -14.77 -17.47 19.70
CA TRP A 311 -15.38 -17.52 18.36
C TRP A 311 -16.26 -18.76 18.14
N SER A 312 -15.91 -19.90 18.74
CA SER A 312 -16.74 -21.11 18.65
C SER A 312 -18.14 -20.89 19.26
N ILE A 313 -18.20 -20.12 20.34
CA ILE A 313 -19.44 -19.74 21.04
C ILE A 313 -20.21 -18.66 20.26
N THR A 314 -19.51 -17.74 19.58
CA THR A 314 -20.20 -16.70 18.81
C THR A 314 -20.91 -17.21 17.55
N HIS A 315 -20.46 -18.34 16.99
CA HIS A 315 -21.06 -18.94 15.78
C HIS A 315 -22.20 -19.93 16.10
N SER A 316 -22.37 -20.35 17.37
CA SER A 316 -23.50 -21.19 17.76
C SER A 316 -24.77 -20.35 17.89
N GLU A 317 -25.69 -20.45 16.93
CA GLU A 317 -27.06 -19.88 16.99
C GLU A 317 -27.96 -20.70 17.94
N GLY A 318 -27.44 -21.02 19.13
CA GLY A 318 -28.13 -21.83 20.13
C GLY A 318 -29.00 -21.01 21.09
N THR A 319 -29.91 -21.68 21.77
CA THR A 319 -30.66 -21.12 22.92
C THR A 319 -29.71 -20.73 24.06
N VAL A 320 -30.13 -19.84 24.97
CA VAL A 320 -29.30 -19.33 26.08
C VAL A 320 -28.70 -20.47 26.93
N GLU A 321 -29.43 -21.57 27.09
CA GLU A 321 -29.02 -22.76 27.84
C GLU A 321 -27.94 -23.59 27.11
N GLU A 322 -27.96 -23.64 25.78
CA GLU A 322 -26.93 -24.31 24.95
C GLU A 322 -25.60 -23.52 24.96
N ILE A 323 -25.68 -22.20 25.08
CA ILE A 323 -24.52 -21.33 25.22
C ILE A 323 -23.90 -21.50 26.61
N GLU A 324 -24.71 -21.56 27.66
CA GLU A 324 -24.23 -21.80 29.03
C GLU A 324 -23.60 -23.19 29.20
N THR A 325 -24.17 -24.24 28.59
CA THR A 325 -23.57 -25.58 28.60
C THR A 325 -22.27 -25.63 27.79
N SER A 326 -22.17 -24.90 26.67
CA SER A 326 -20.92 -24.75 25.91
C SER A 326 -19.84 -24.02 26.70
N LEU A 327 -20.21 -22.98 27.46
CA LEU A 327 -19.31 -22.27 28.37
C LEU A 327 -18.80 -23.19 29.50
N HIS A 328 -19.67 -24.02 30.07
CA HIS A 328 -19.29 -25.00 31.08
C HIS A 328 -18.36 -26.09 30.52
N ARG A 329 -18.57 -26.54 29.27
CA ARG A 329 -17.68 -27.49 28.59
C ARG A 329 -16.28 -26.92 28.35
N LEU A 330 -16.20 -25.63 28.01
CA LEU A 330 -14.95 -24.91 27.74
C LEU A 330 -14.30 -24.32 29.00
N ALA A 331 -14.83 -24.63 30.20
CA ALA A 331 -14.37 -24.11 31.49
C ALA A 331 -14.34 -22.57 31.61
N MET A 332 -15.06 -21.86 30.74
CA MET A 332 -15.02 -20.39 30.70
C MET A 332 -15.84 -19.76 31.83
N HIS A 333 -15.18 -18.98 32.69
CA HIS A 333 -15.79 -18.31 33.84
C HIS A 333 -16.58 -17.04 33.49
N LEU A 334 -16.30 -16.40 32.34
CA LEU A 334 -16.96 -15.17 31.90
C LEU A 334 -18.27 -15.45 31.12
N PRO A 335 -19.30 -14.59 31.23
CA PRO A 335 -20.59 -14.77 30.55
C PRO A 335 -20.56 -14.25 29.11
N TRP A 336 -19.82 -14.93 28.22
CA TRP A 336 -19.76 -14.58 26.80
C TRP A 336 -21.08 -14.85 26.08
N ARG A 337 -21.46 -13.95 25.16
CA ARG A 337 -22.57 -14.18 24.23
C ARG A 337 -22.23 -13.79 22.78
N PRO A 338 -22.89 -14.45 21.80
CA PRO A 338 -22.75 -14.11 20.38
C PRO A 338 -23.19 -12.68 20.09
N GLN A 339 -22.64 -12.12 19.02
CA GLN A 339 -23.09 -10.84 18.49
C GLN A 339 -24.56 -10.95 18.05
N PRO A 340 -25.44 -9.99 18.39
CA PRO A 340 -26.75 -9.93 17.78
C PRO A 340 -26.57 -9.72 16.28
N SER A 341 -27.03 -10.69 15.48
CA SER A 341 -26.80 -10.77 14.04
C SER A 341 -27.25 -9.50 13.30
N ARG A 342 -26.29 -8.63 12.96
CA ARG A 342 -26.51 -7.60 11.95
C ARG A 342 -26.31 -8.28 10.59
N GLY A 343 -27.40 -8.43 9.83
CA GLY A 343 -27.38 -9.07 8.53
C GLY A 343 -26.25 -8.56 7.61
N ILE A 344 -25.82 -9.42 6.68
CA ILE A 344 -24.68 -9.24 5.76
C ILE A 344 -24.68 -7.86 5.05
N THR A 345 -25.85 -7.24 4.89
CA THR A 345 -26.03 -5.89 4.32
C THR A 345 -25.45 -4.76 5.17
N SER A 346 -25.31 -4.94 6.49
CA SER A 346 -24.69 -3.97 7.40
C SER A 346 -23.17 -3.90 7.20
N GLY A 347 -22.48 -5.05 7.04
CA GLY A 347 -21.03 -5.09 6.85
C GLY A 347 -20.58 -4.37 5.58
N ALA A 348 -21.33 -4.51 4.48
CA ALA A 348 -21.07 -3.81 3.22
C ALA A 348 -21.28 -2.29 3.33
N ARG A 349 -22.30 -1.85 4.09
CA ARG A 349 -22.56 -0.41 4.35
C ARG A 349 -21.47 0.21 5.24
N THR A 350 -21.03 -0.50 6.28
CA THR A 350 -19.96 -0.04 7.17
C THR A 350 -18.62 0.00 6.42
N ALA A 351 -18.29 -1.01 5.62
CA ALA A 351 -17.10 -1.00 4.76
C ALA A 351 -17.13 0.15 3.74
N GLY A 352 -18.28 0.39 3.09
CA GLY A 352 -18.45 1.52 2.18
C GLY A 352 -18.27 2.87 2.88
N ARG A 353 -18.83 3.03 4.08
CA ARG A 353 -18.71 4.26 4.89
C ARG A 353 -17.26 4.54 5.30
N GLU A 354 -16.53 3.52 5.76
CA GLU A 354 -15.11 3.64 6.17
C GLU A 354 -14.19 3.95 4.97
N ILE A 355 -14.47 3.37 3.79
CA ILE A 355 -13.75 3.69 2.55
C ILE A 355 -14.06 5.12 2.10
N ILE A 356 -15.29 5.61 2.30
CA ILE A 356 -15.67 6.98 1.95
C ILE A 356 -15.07 7.99 2.94
N SER A 357 -15.01 7.69 4.24
CA SER A 357 -14.42 8.58 5.25
C SER A 357 -12.90 8.65 5.19
N SER A 358 -12.22 7.66 4.60
CA SER A 358 -10.78 7.69 4.34
C SER A 358 -10.39 8.43 3.06
N LEU A 359 -11.37 8.86 2.24
CA LEU A 359 -11.13 9.76 1.10
C LEU A 359 -11.15 11.22 1.58
N SER A 360 -9.96 11.81 1.63
CA SER A 360 -9.66 13.17 2.13
C SER A 360 -10.42 14.32 1.45
N LEU A 361 -11.12 14.09 0.34
CA LEU A 361 -11.93 15.09 -0.37
C LEU A 361 -13.41 15.08 0.01
N LEU A 362 -13.91 14.06 0.74
CA LEU A 362 -15.34 13.94 1.10
C LEU A 362 -15.61 14.09 2.60
N SER A 363 -14.59 14.04 3.45
CA SER A 363 -14.74 14.22 4.91
C SER A 363 -15.11 15.65 5.33
N ALA A 364 -14.94 16.64 4.44
CA ALA A 364 -15.28 18.03 4.71
C ALA A 364 -16.78 18.39 4.54
N PHE A 365 -17.61 17.48 4.00
CA PHE A 365 -18.97 17.82 3.55
C PHE A 365 -20.12 17.01 4.16
N THR A 366 -19.90 16.23 5.22
CA THR A 366 -20.98 15.38 5.79
C THR A 366 -21.41 15.82 7.19
N ARG A 367 -22.37 16.76 7.23
CA ARG A 367 -23.30 17.01 8.36
C ARG A 367 -24.72 16.81 7.81
N PRO A 368 -25.64 16.07 8.48
CA PRO A 368 -26.96 15.80 7.90
C PRO A 368 -27.95 16.93 8.18
N PRO A 369 -28.99 17.07 7.35
CA PRO A 369 -30.32 16.98 7.91
C PRO A 369 -31.33 16.15 7.09
N ASN A 370 -32.30 15.65 7.87
CA ASN A 370 -33.64 15.08 7.65
C ASN A 370 -34.29 15.00 6.25
N ASN A 371 -34.92 13.83 6.05
CA ASN A 371 -36.25 13.51 5.50
C ASN A 371 -36.81 14.35 4.33
N ASP A 372 -37.06 13.70 3.18
CA ASP A 372 -38.42 13.58 2.60
C ASP A 372 -38.49 12.59 1.44
N SER A 373 -39.71 12.12 1.18
CA SER A 373 -40.11 10.92 0.45
C SER A 373 -40.42 11.09 -1.05
N SER A 374 -40.00 10.07 -1.84
CA SER A 374 -40.57 9.55 -3.12
C SER A 374 -40.40 10.36 -4.44
N PRO A 375 -40.62 9.76 -5.63
CA PRO A 375 -39.98 8.56 -6.20
C PRO A 375 -39.31 8.86 -7.56
N SER A 376 -38.23 8.14 -7.92
CA SER A 376 -37.50 8.37 -9.18
C SER A 376 -37.82 7.34 -10.25
N ALA A 377 -38.00 7.87 -11.46
CA ALA A 377 -38.38 7.24 -12.70
C ALA A 377 -37.43 6.15 -13.20
N THR A 378 -38.07 5.21 -13.91
CA THR A 378 -37.53 4.15 -14.75
C THR A 378 -36.31 4.56 -15.57
N LYS A 379 -35.17 3.89 -15.35
CA LYS A 379 -34.04 3.89 -16.30
C LYS A 379 -34.00 2.59 -17.08
N LYS A 380 -34.03 2.77 -18.40
CA LYS A 380 -33.91 1.77 -19.47
C LYS A 380 -32.69 0.89 -19.27
N THR A 381 -32.93 -0.41 -19.34
CA THR A 381 -31.94 -1.45 -19.60
C THR A 381 -31.28 -1.21 -20.95
N ARG A 382 -29.95 -1.15 -20.98
CA ARG A 382 -29.18 -1.40 -22.20
C ARG A 382 -28.21 -2.54 -21.92
N SER A 383 -28.56 -3.68 -22.49
CA SER A 383 -27.73 -4.87 -22.65
C SER A 383 -26.58 -4.57 -23.59
N GLU A 384 -25.36 -4.92 -23.20
CA GLU A 384 -24.28 -5.27 -24.14
C GLU A 384 -23.29 -6.19 -23.40
N LEU A 385 -23.21 -7.42 -23.89
CA LEU A 385 -22.29 -8.49 -23.45
C LEU A 385 -20.86 -8.14 -23.87
N PRO A 386 -19.83 -8.41 -23.05
CA PRO A 386 -18.44 -8.42 -23.52
C PRO A 386 -18.06 -9.80 -24.09
N SER A 387 -17.60 -9.81 -25.34
CA SER A 387 -17.01 -10.98 -26.02
C SER A 387 -15.82 -11.57 -25.25
N PRO A 388 -15.66 -12.90 -25.15
CA PRO A 388 -14.49 -13.51 -24.55
C PRO A 388 -13.34 -13.58 -25.57
N LEU A 389 -12.17 -13.04 -25.20
CA LEU A 389 -10.91 -13.31 -25.90
C LEU A 389 -10.57 -14.80 -25.74
N LEU A 390 -10.33 -15.46 -26.88
CA LEU A 390 -9.92 -16.86 -26.98
C LEU A 390 -8.78 -17.23 -26.02
N SER A 391 -8.92 -18.39 -25.38
CA SER A 391 -7.84 -19.12 -24.73
C SER A 391 -6.66 -19.29 -25.70
N ARG A 392 -5.48 -18.76 -25.32
CA ARG A 392 -4.21 -19.05 -26.02
C ARG A 392 -4.02 -20.57 -26.11
N ALA A 393 -3.71 -21.08 -27.30
CA ALA A 393 -3.32 -22.47 -27.48
C ALA A 393 -2.10 -22.80 -26.59
N PRO A 394 -2.04 -24.01 -26.00
CA PRO A 394 -0.94 -24.40 -25.14
C PRO A 394 0.38 -24.40 -25.89
N THR A 395 1.41 -23.80 -25.30
CA THR A 395 2.77 -23.74 -25.85
C THR A 395 3.38 -25.15 -25.87
N ALA A 396 4.27 -25.46 -26.82
CA ALA A 396 4.92 -26.78 -26.94
C ALA A 396 5.59 -27.27 -25.63
N SER A 397 6.08 -26.35 -24.78
CA SER A 397 6.61 -26.66 -23.45
C SER A 397 5.55 -27.10 -22.43
N GLN A 398 4.30 -26.63 -22.56
CA GLN A 398 3.16 -27.02 -21.70
C GLN A 398 2.63 -28.42 -22.04
N ILE A 399 2.98 -28.95 -23.22
CA ILE A 399 2.68 -30.33 -23.62
C ILE A 399 3.75 -31.29 -23.08
N GLN A 400 5.01 -30.86 -23.04
CA GLN A 400 6.13 -31.66 -22.56
C GLN A 400 6.24 -31.72 -21.03
N SER A 401 5.74 -30.69 -20.32
CA SER A 401 5.70 -30.64 -18.86
C SER A 401 4.37 -30.00 -18.41
N PRO A 402 3.54 -30.69 -17.59
CA PRO A 402 2.29 -30.11 -17.11
C PRO A 402 2.56 -28.85 -16.27
N PRO A 403 1.69 -27.83 -16.33
CA PRO A 403 1.91 -26.60 -15.59
C PRO A 403 1.97 -26.88 -14.08
N PRO A 404 2.97 -26.37 -13.36
CA PRO A 404 3.06 -26.53 -11.90
C PRO A 404 1.87 -25.85 -11.20
N PRO A 405 1.55 -26.25 -9.96
CA PRO A 405 0.54 -25.57 -9.17
C PRO A 405 0.86 -24.07 -9.07
N VAL A 406 -0.19 -23.26 -9.16
CA VAL A 406 -0.08 -21.80 -9.01
C VAL A 406 0.61 -21.47 -7.68
N SER A 407 1.61 -20.58 -7.72
CA SER A 407 2.38 -20.16 -6.55
C SER A 407 1.46 -19.83 -5.36
N THR A 408 1.84 -20.24 -4.15
CA THR A 408 1.12 -20.00 -2.89
C THR A 408 0.85 -18.50 -2.62
N THR A 409 1.66 -17.61 -3.21
CA THR A 409 1.45 -16.15 -3.16
C THR A 409 0.41 -15.65 -4.18
N LYS A 410 -0.03 -16.51 -5.10
CA LYS A 410 -0.99 -16.20 -6.17
C LYS A 410 -2.38 -16.83 -5.95
N THR A 411 -2.53 -17.76 -5.00
CA THR A 411 -3.78 -18.52 -4.75
C THR A 411 -4.86 -17.78 -3.94
N GLY A 412 -4.67 -16.49 -3.63
CA GLY A 412 -5.65 -15.66 -2.93
C GLY A 412 -6.42 -14.64 -3.79
N ARG A 413 -6.28 -14.65 -5.13
CA ARG A 413 -6.97 -13.67 -6.01
C ARG A 413 -8.40 -14.10 -6.35
N PHE A 414 -9.23 -14.39 -5.36
CA PHE A 414 -10.68 -14.50 -5.54
C PHE A 414 -11.32 -13.13 -5.26
N PHE A 415 -11.93 -12.56 -6.30
CA PHE A 415 -12.58 -11.24 -6.41
C PHE A 415 -11.67 -9.99 -6.52
N GLY A 416 -11.69 -9.37 -7.70
CA GLY A 416 -11.17 -8.02 -7.94
C GLY A 416 -9.94 -7.98 -8.84
N LYS A 417 -10.13 -7.63 -10.12
CA LYS A 417 -9.03 -7.35 -11.05
C LYS A 417 -8.23 -6.13 -10.56
N ALA A 418 -6.94 -6.35 -10.32
CA ALA A 418 -5.84 -5.39 -10.10
C ALA A 418 -5.63 -4.83 -8.67
N ASN A 419 -4.36 -4.89 -8.23
CA ASN A 419 -3.85 -4.19 -7.05
C ASN A 419 -4.26 -2.70 -7.09
N LEU A 420 -5.06 -2.26 -6.12
CA LEU A 420 -5.53 -0.87 -5.98
C LEU A 420 -4.38 0.15 -5.95
N GLY A 421 -3.21 -0.23 -5.42
CA GLY A 421 -2.01 0.61 -5.44
C GLY A 421 -1.45 0.85 -6.85
N HIS A 422 -1.60 -0.12 -7.77
CA HIS A 422 -1.12 0.01 -9.15
C HIS A 422 -2.03 0.93 -9.98
N THR A 423 -3.36 0.82 -9.80
CA THR A 423 -4.35 1.71 -10.44
C THR A 423 -4.30 3.13 -9.88
N PHE A 424 -4.11 3.31 -8.57
CA PHE A 424 -3.98 4.63 -7.95
C PHE A 424 -2.68 5.34 -8.37
N ARG A 425 -1.53 4.64 -8.38
CA ARG A 425 -0.25 5.20 -8.87
C ARG A 425 -0.29 5.56 -10.36
N ARG A 426 -1.04 4.80 -11.16
CA ARG A 426 -1.27 5.09 -12.59
C ARG A 426 -2.10 6.36 -12.78
N SER A 427 -3.12 6.60 -11.95
CA SER A 427 -4.02 7.76 -12.07
C SER A 427 -3.40 9.07 -11.56
N ALA A 428 -2.49 9.02 -10.58
CA ALA A 428 -1.79 10.20 -10.08
C ALA A 428 -0.63 10.67 -10.97
N ALA A 429 -0.27 9.90 -12.01
CA ALA A 429 0.82 10.21 -12.92
C ALA A 429 0.32 10.96 -14.16
N GLY A 430 0.62 12.26 -14.28
CA GLY A 430 0.26 13.08 -15.45
C GLY A 430 -0.87 14.09 -15.25
N ALA A 431 -1.38 14.25 -14.02
CA ALA A 431 -2.40 15.25 -13.69
C ALA A 431 -1.90 16.71 -13.84
N PHE A 432 -0.58 16.93 -13.70
CA PHE A 432 0.06 18.23 -13.82
C PHE A 432 1.18 18.16 -14.87
N GLY A 433 0.89 18.59 -16.09
CA GLY A 433 1.84 18.63 -17.18
C GLY A 433 1.18 18.98 -18.53
N PRO A 434 1.98 19.44 -19.52
CA PRO A 434 1.48 19.72 -20.87
C PRO A 434 0.78 18.50 -21.47
N GLU A 435 -0.33 18.72 -22.19
CA GLU A 435 -1.24 17.65 -22.63
C GLU A 435 -0.55 16.53 -23.43
N LEU A 436 0.36 16.88 -24.33
CA LEU A 436 1.09 15.92 -25.16
C LEU A 436 2.00 14.99 -24.33
N ALA A 437 2.69 15.55 -23.34
CA ALA A 437 3.68 14.83 -22.53
C ALA A 437 3.06 13.95 -21.44
N LYS A 438 1.73 14.01 -21.22
CA LYS A 438 1.05 13.28 -20.12
C LYS A 438 1.21 11.77 -20.23
N LYS A 439 0.99 11.20 -21.43
CA LYS A 439 1.06 9.75 -21.67
C LYS A 439 2.48 9.23 -21.47
N LEU A 440 3.47 9.93 -22.01
CA LEU A 440 4.87 9.53 -21.87
C LEU A 440 5.38 9.74 -20.43
N SER A 441 4.91 10.76 -19.73
CA SER A 441 5.20 10.96 -18.30
C SER A 441 4.65 9.83 -17.43
N GLN A 442 3.46 9.33 -17.76
CA GLN A 442 2.89 8.15 -17.10
C GLN A 442 3.76 6.90 -17.34
N LEU A 443 4.19 6.66 -18.59
CA LEU A 443 5.09 5.56 -18.92
C LEU A 443 6.41 5.66 -18.14
N VAL A 444 7.10 6.79 -18.19
CA VAL A 444 8.39 6.99 -17.47
C VAL A 444 8.25 6.72 -15.97
N LYS A 445 7.12 7.11 -15.36
CA LYS A 445 6.85 6.83 -13.94
C LYS A 445 6.57 5.35 -13.68
N MET A 446 5.85 4.67 -14.58
CA MET A 446 5.65 3.23 -14.49
C MET A 446 6.97 2.47 -14.62
N GLU A 447 7.82 2.83 -15.58
CA GLU A 447 9.15 2.22 -15.78
C GLU A 447 10.06 2.44 -14.56
N LYS A 448 9.99 3.61 -13.92
CA LYS A 448 10.69 3.85 -12.65
C LYS A 448 10.25 2.87 -11.55
N ASN A 449 8.96 2.54 -11.49
CA ASN A 449 8.46 1.59 -10.49
C ASN A 449 8.90 0.15 -10.79
N VAL A 450 8.95 -0.23 -12.08
CA VAL A 450 9.47 -1.53 -12.52
C VAL A 450 10.92 -1.67 -12.11
N MET A 451 11.75 -0.66 -12.42
CA MET A 451 13.16 -0.61 -12.04
C MET A 451 13.37 -0.77 -10.53
N ARG A 452 12.65 0.01 -9.69
CA ARG A 452 12.70 -0.15 -8.22
C ARG A 452 12.29 -1.55 -7.74
N SER A 453 11.37 -2.19 -8.45
CA SER A 453 10.96 -3.56 -8.10
C SER A 453 12.04 -4.58 -8.48
N MET A 454 12.77 -4.33 -9.57
CA MET A 454 13.92 -5.15 -9.97
C MET A 454 15.10 -4.98 -8.99
N GLU A 455 15.39 -3.76 -8.55
CA GLU A 455 16.38 -3.47 -7.48
C GLU A 455 16.07 -4.27 -6.20
N LEU A 456 14.80 -4.26 -5.78
CA LEU A 456 14.38 -5.04 -4.61
C LEU A 456 14.59 -6.54 -4.83
N VAL A 457 14.19 -7.07 -5.99
CA VAL A 457 14.36 -8.50 -6.31
C VAL A 457 15.85 -8.90 -6.29
N SER A 458 16.74 -8.06 -6.80
CA SER A 458 18.19 -8.30 -6.77
C SER A 458 18.69 -8.39 -5.32
N ARG A 459 18.39 -7.41 -4.47
CA ARG A 459 18.78 -7.40 -3.05
C ARG A 459 18.26 -8.61 -2.28
N GLU A 460 16.97 -8.89 -2.40
CA GLU A 460 16.34 -10.05 -1.74
C GLU A 460 16.95 -11.36 -2.22
N ARG A 461 17.31 -11.47 -3.50
CA ARG A 461 17.95 -12.68 -4.04
C ARG A 461 19.35 -12.90 -3.46
N MET A 462 20.13 -11.83 -3.27
CA MET A 462 21.43 -11.90 -2.60
C MET A 462 21.29 -12.32 -1.13
N GLU A 463 20.28 -11.81 -0.42
CA GLU A 463 20.01 -12.24 0.96
C GLU A 463 19.56 -13.70 1.03
N VAL A 464 18.69 -14.13 0.12
CA VAL A 464 18.27 -15.55 -0.01
C VAL A 464 19.47 -16.46 -0.25
N ALA A 465 20.42 -16.05 -1.09
CA ALA A 465 21.64 -16.80 -1.33
C ALA A 465 22.48 -16.99 -0.05
N GLN A 466 22.64 -15.93 0.75
CA GLN A 466 23.36 -16.00 2.01
C GLN A 466 22.65 -16.89 3.03
N GLN A 467 21.33 -16.75 3.16
CA GLN A 467 20.54 -17.58 4.08
C GLN A 467 20.55 -19.07 3.69
N LEU A 468 20.58 -19.37 2.38
CA LEU A 468 20.68 -20.75 1.89
C LEU A 468 22.00 -21.40 2.32
N SER A 469 23.13 -20.70 2.18
CA SER A 469 24.45 -21.19 2.59
C SER A 469 24.54 -21.38 4.12
N VAL A 470 24.04 -20.41 4.90
CA VAL A 470 24.01 -20.51 6.38
C VAL A 470 23.15 -21.67 6.88
N TRP A 471 21.99 -21.91 6.25
CA TRP A 471 21.16 -23.07 6.59
C TRP A 471 21.85 -24.39 6.24
N GLY A 472 22.53 -24.43 5.10
CA GLY A 472 23.30 -25.56 4.61
C GLY A 472 24.42 -26.00 5.53
N GLU A 473 25.10 -25.05 6.18
CA GLU A 473 26.23 -25.31 7.09
C GLU A 473 25.88 -26.27 8.24
N ALA A 474 24.61 -26.28 8.68
CA ALA A 474 24.14 -27.14 9.76
C ALA A 474 23.68 -28.54 9.31
N CYS A 475 23.72 -28.83 8.00
CA CYS A 475 23.28 -30.08 7.40
C CYS A 475 24.44 -31.09 7.22
N ASP A 476 24.16 -32.23 6.57
CA ASP A 476 25.16 -33.22 6.15
C ASP A 476 26.19 -32.60 5.17
N ASP A 477 27.39 -33.18 5.08
CA ASP A 477 28.54 -32.66 4.33
C ASP A 477 28.24 -32.37 2.84
N ASP A 478 27.46 -33.24 2.20
CA ASP A 478 27.05 -33.12 0.79
C ASP A 478 26.09 -31.94 0.58
N VAL A 479 25.08 -31.82 1.45
CA VAL A 479 24.12 -30.71 1.45
C VAL A 479 24.84 -29.39 1.74
N SER A 480 25.75 -29.38 2.70
CA SER A 480 26.52 -28.19 3.10
C SER A 480 27.36 -27.64 1.94
N ASP A 481 28.14 -28.48 1.24
CA ASP A 481 28.94 -28.03 0.10
C ASP A 481 28.07 -27.50 -1.05
N ILE A 482 27.02 -28.23 -1.40
CA ILE A 482 26.21 -27.91 -2.58
C ILE A 482 25.36 -26.67 -2.35
N THR A 483 24.80 -26.49 -1.14
CA THR A 483 24.06 -25.27 -0.79
C THR A 483 24.94 -24.04 -0.70
N ASP A 484 26.21 -24.19 -0.29
CA ASP A 484 27.21 -23.11 -0.36
C ASP A 484 27.46 -22.67 -1.82
N LYS A 485 27.74 -23.62 -2.73
CA LYS A 485 27.96 -23.31 -4.15
C LYS A 485 26.70 -22.78 -4.84
N LEU A 486 25.52 -23.30 -4.50
CA LEU A 486 24.24 -22.74 -4.97
C LEU A 486 24.03 -21.32 -4.46
N GLY A 487 24.44 -21.02 -3.23
CA GLY A 487 24.48 -19.66 -2.70
C GLY A 487 25.31 -18.74 -3.59
N VAL A 488 26.53 -19.12 -3.96
CA VAL A 488 27.38 -18.35 -4.88
C VAL A 488 26.69 -18.08 -6.22
N LEU A 489 26.10 -19.11 -6.84
CA LEU A 489 25.39 -18.95 -8.11
C LEU A 489 24.17 -18.03 -8.00
N ILE A 490 23.35 -18.18 -6.96
CA ILE A 490 22.15 -17.35 -6.75
C ILE A 490 22.55 -15.90 -6.43
N TYR A 491 23.65 -15.70 -5.71
CA TYR A 491 24.22 -14.38 -5.43
C TYR A 491 24.64 -13.69 -6.73
N GLU A 492 25.37 -14.39 -7.61
CA GLU A 492 25.78 -13.87 -8.92
C GLU A 492 24.57 -13.52 -9.80
N ILE A 493 23.46 -14.28 -9.71
CA ILE A 493 22.22 -13.89 -10.37
C ILE A 493 21.71 -12.53 -9.88
N GLY A 494 21.79 -12.27 -8.57
CA GLY A 494 21.43 -10.97 -8.00
C GLY A 494 22.30 -9.84 -8.54
N GLU A 495 23.62 -10.05 -8.63
CA GLU A 495 24.58 -9.07 -9.19
C GLU A 495 24.29 -8.80 -10.67
N LEU A 496 24.01 -9.83 -11.48
CA LEU A 496 23.64 -9.68 -12.88
C LEU A 496 22.29 -8.97 -13.07
N GLU A 497 21.35 -9.11 -12.13
CA GLU A 497 20.11 -8.34 -12.11
C GLU A 497 20.38 -6.86 -11.84
N ASP A 498 21.27 -6.53 -10.90
CA ASP A 498 21.65 -5.14 -10.59
C ASP A 498 22.36 -4.46 -11.77
N GLN A 499 23.30 -5.16 -12.41
CA GLN A 499 23.94 -4.69 -13.66
C GLN A 499 22.92 -4.48 -14.80
N PHE A 500 21.86 -5.28 -14.85
CA PHE A 500 20.76 -5.07 -15.80
C PHE A 500 19.93 -3.84 -15.44
N VAL A 501 19.64 -3.62 -14.16
CA VAL A 501 18.92 -2.43 -13.67
C VAL A 501 19.63 -1.13 -14.08
N ASP A 502 20.96 -1.07 -13.97
CA ASP A 502 21.75 0.08 -14.41
C ASP A 502 21.53 0.41 -15.89
N ARG A 503 21.53 -0.62 -16.74
CA ARG A 503 21.24 -0.48 -18.18
C ARG A 503 19.77 -0.12 -18.41
N TYR A 504 18.87 -0.65 -17.59
CA TYR A 504 17.45 -0.31 -17.65
C TYR A 504 17.20 1.17 -17.33
N ASP A 505 17.97 1.78 -16.44
CA ASP A 505 17.91 3.22 -16.19
C ASP A 505 18.30 4.02 -17.45
N GLN A 506 19.37 3.65 -18.15
CA GLN A 506 19.76 4.35 -19.38
C GLN A 506 18.65 4.34 -20.45
N TYR A 507 17.94 3.21 -20.59
CA TYR A 507 16.71 3.13 -21.39
C TYR A 507 15.66 4.14 -20.90
N ARG A 508 15.35 4.15 -19.59
CA ARG A 508 14.38 5.06 -18.98
C ARG A 508 14.73 6.54 -19.18
N VAL A 509 16.00 6.91 -19.03
CA VAL A 509 16.49 8.28 -19.25
C VAL A 509 16.33 8.69 -20.71
N THR A 510 16.55 7.77 -21.65
CA THR A 510 16.33 8.01 -23.08
C THR A 510 14.86 8.30 -23.37
N ILE A 511 13.93 7.54 -22.79
CA ILE A 511 12.48 7.81 -22.88
C ILE A 511 12.10 9.13 -22.20
N LYS A 512 12.71 9.45 -21.05
CA LYS A 512 12.52 10.74 -20.35
C LYS A 512 12.99 11.92 -21.21
N SER A 513 14.04 11.76 -22.01
CA SER A 513 14.53 12.77 -22.94
C SER A 513 13.48 13.10 -24.02
N ILE A 514 12.83 12.08 -24.59
CA ILE A 514 11.72 12.28 -25.55
C ILE A 514 10.60 13.11 -24.91
N ARG A 515 10.21 12.78 -23.67
CA ARG A 515 9.18 13.52 -22.93
C ARG A 515 9.55 14.99 -22.71
N ASN A 516 10.82 15.29 -22.46
CA ASN A 516 11.27 16.68 -22.29
C ASN A 516 11.17 17.46 -23.61
N ILE A 517 11.48 16.81 -24.73
CA ILE A 517 11.36 17.42 -26.07
C ILE A 517 9.89 17.66 -26.41
N GLU A 518 9.02 16.68 -26.16
CA GLU A 518 7.56 16.85 -26.31
C GLU A 518 7.04 18.03 -25.49
N ALA A 519 7.50 18.17 -24.24
CA ALA A 519 7.13 19.30 -23.39
C ALA A 519 7.63 20.64 -23.92
N SER A 520 8.83 20.69 -24.53
CA SER A 520 9.38 21.93 -25.10
C SER A 520 8.71 22.40 -26.39
N VAL A 521 7.99 21.53 -27.09
CA VAL A 521 7.23 21.88 -28.31
C VAL A 521 5.84 22.45 -27.98
N GLN A 522 5.33 22.25 -26.77
CA GLN A 522 4.00 22.73 -26.39
C GLN A 522 3.84 24.26 -26.46
N PRO A 523 4.79 25.09 -26.00
CA PRO A 523 4.68 26.54 -26.10
C PRO A 523 4.51 27.07 -27.53
N SER A 524 5.11 26.42 -28.55
CA SER A 524 4.96 26.86 -29.94
C SER A 524 3.55 26.57 -30.47
N ARG A 525 2.95 25.43 -30.06
CA ARG A 525 1.54 25.11 -30.36
C ARG A 525 0.58 26.08 -29.67
N ASP A 526 0.79 26.33 -28.39
CA ASP A 526 -0.04 27.24 -27.60
C ASP A 526 0.02 28.67 -28.15
N ARG A 527 1.21 29.11 -28.60
CA ARG A 527 1.40 30.40 -29.26
C ARG A 527 0.63 30.48 -30.58
N LYS A 528 0.71 29.45 -31.42
CA LYS A 528 -0.06 29.37 -32.68
C LYS A 528 -1.57 29.48 -32.39
N GLN A 529 -2.09 28.66 -31.48
CA GLN A 529 -3.51 28.65 -31.12
C GLN A 529 -3.96 30.01 -30.58
N LYS A 530 -3.19 30.63 -29.68
CA LYS A 530 -3.51 31.93 -29.09
C LYS A 530 -3.62 33.04 -30.14
N ILE A 531 -2.73 33.06 -31.14
CA ILE A 531 -2.79 34.05 -32.23
C ILE A 531 -4.02 33.78 -33.11
N THR A 532 -4.30 32.52 -33.44
CA THR A 532 -5.51 32.13 -34.18
C THR A 532 -6.80 32.57 -33.47
N ASP A 533 -6.89 32.35 -32.16
CA ASP A 533 -8.06 32.75 -31.35
C ASP A 533 -8.21 34.28 -31.29
N GLN A 534 -7.09 35.02 -31.19
CA GLN A 534 -7.10 36.48 -31.22
C GLN A 534 -7.57 37.02 -32.58
N ILE A 535 -7.15 36.40 -33.68
CA ILE A 535 -7.62 36.73 -35.03
C ILE A 535 -9.11 36.46 -35.14
N ALA A 536 -9.60 35.29 -34.69
CA ALA A 536 -11.02 34.95 -34.71
C ALA A 536 -11.86 35.94 -33.88
N GLN A 537 -11.38 36.31 -32.69
CA GLN A 537 -12.05 37.27 -31.82
C GLN A 537 -12.10 38.68 -32.42
N LEU A 538 -11.01 39.14 -33.04
CA LEU A 538 -10.94 40.46 -33.69
C LEU A 538 -11.78 40.49 -34.97
N LYS A 539 -11.77 39.42 -35.78
CA LYS A 539 -12.62 39.31 -36.97
C LYS A 539 -14.12 39.36 -36.62
N TYR A 540 -14.50 38.80 -35.46
CA TYR A 540 -15.89 38.85 -34.99
C TYR A 540 -16.29 40.22 -34.41
N LYS A 541 -15.43 40.85 -33.60
CA LYS A 541 -15.76 42.10 -32.89
C LYS A 541 -15.50 43.37 -33.72
N GLU A 542 -14.38 43.42 -34.45
CA GLU A 542 -13.89 44.61 -35.15
C GLU A 542 -13.27 44.22 -36.51
N PRO A 543 -14.10 43.92 -37.53
CA PRO A 543 -13.61 43.41 -38.81
C PRO A 543 -12.72 44.39 -39.58
N ASN A 544 -12.80 45.70 -39.29
CA ASN A 544 -12.00 46.74 -39.95
C ASN A 544 -10.72 47.13 -39.18
N SER A 545 -10.33 46.36 -38.16
CA SER A 545 -9.16 46.70 -37.34
C SER A 545 -7.85 46.43 -38.11
N PRO A 546 -6.91 47.40 -38.20
CA PRO A 546 -5.62 47.20 -38.88
C PRO A 546 -4.71 46.20 -38.16
N LYS A 547 -5.05 45.83 -36.91
CA LYS A 547 -4.35 44.81 -36.11
C LYS A 547 -4.49 43.40 -36.69
N ILE A 548 -5.54 43.14 -37.47
CA ILE A 548 -5.77 41.82 -38.09
C ILE A 548 -4.62 41.47 -39.04
N VAL A 549 -4.18 42.41 -39.88
CA VAL A 549 -3.08 42.19 -40.84
C VAL A 549 -1.75 41.88 -40.13
N VAL A 550 -1.49 42.57 -39.01
CA VAL A 550 -0.29 42.31 -38.20
C VAL A 550 -0.34 40.92 -37.57
N LEU A 551 -1.47 40.53 -36.99
CA LEU A 551 -1.63 39.20 -36.38
C LEU A 551 -1.60 38.08 -37.41
N GLU A 552 -2.12 38.29 -38.62
CA GLU A 552 -2.02 37.32 -39.71
C GLU A 552 -0.55 37.09 -40.11
N GLN A 553 0.26 38.15 -40.20
CA GLN A 553 1.69 38.01 -40.44
C GLN A 553 2.41 37.29 -39.27
N GLU A 554 2.03 37.58 -38.02
CA GLU A 554 2.55 36.87 -36.86
C GLU A 554 2.14 35.39 -36.84
N LEU A 555 0.93 35.06 -37.30
CA LEU A 555 0.45 33.69 -37.43
C LEU A 555 1.32 32.90 -38.41
N VAL A 556 1.59 33.43 -39.61
CA VAL A 556 2.44 32.77 -40.61
C VAL A 556 3.83 32.45 -40.03
N ARG A 557 4.40 33.38 -39.24
CA ARG A 557 5.67 33.14 -38.55
C ARG A 557 5.55 32.04 -37.49
N ALA A 558 4.51 32.09 -36.64
CA ALA A 558 4.27 31.09 -35.61
C ALA A 558 3.99 29.68 -36.21
N GLU A 559 3.35 29.61 -37.38
CA GLU A 559 3.13 28.37 -38.11
C GLU A 559 4.43 27.77 -38.63
N ALA A 560 5.32 28.57 -39.21
CA ALA A 560 6.64 28.11 -39.63
C ALA A 560 7.47 27.60 -38.44
N GLU A 561 7.48 28.34 -37.32
CA GLU A 561 8.13 27.92 -36.07
C GLU A 561 7.56 26.59 -35.54
N SER A 562 6.23 26.42 -35.57
CA SER A 562 5.56 25.18 -35.17
C SER A 562 5.91 24.00 -36.08
N LEU A 563 5.94 24.19 -37.41
CA LEU A 563 6.27 23.12 -38.36
C LEU A 563 7.70 22.60 -38.18
N VAL A 564 8.66 23.50 -37.96
CA VAL A 564 10.05 23.12 -37.68
C VAL A 564 10.14 22.34 -36.36
N ALA A 565 9.46 22.80 -35.31
CA ALA A 565 9.43 22.13 -34.01
C ALA A 565 8.80 20.73 -34.08
N GLU A 566 7.69 20.56 -34.81
CA GLU A 566 7.05 19.25 -35.04
C GLU A 566 7.95 18.28 -35.81
N ALA A 567 8.60 18.76 -36.88
CA ALA A 567 9.53 17.94 -37.66
C ALA A 567 10.71 17.46 -36.81
N GLN A 568 11.28 18.34 -36.00
CA GLN A 568 12.36 18.00 -35.06
C GLN A 568 11.90 16.97 -34.02
N LEU A 569 10.73 17.18 -33.39
CA LEU A 569 10.15 16.22 -32.44
C LEU A 569 9.97 14.84 -33.09
N SER A 570 9.40 14.82 -34.30
CA SER A 570 9.13 13.58 -35.05
C SER A 570 10.42 12.79 -35.33
N ASN A 571 11.48 13.48 -35.77
CA ASN A 571 12.76 12.86 -36.09
C ASN A 571 13.49 12.36 -34.84
N ILE A 572 13.60 13.19 -33.80
CA ILE A 572 14.29 12.82 -32.57
C ILE A 572 13.54 11.69 -31.85
N THR A 573 12.20 11.71 -31.85
CA THR A 573 11.40 10.65 -31.24
C THR A 573 11.67 9.30 -31.90
N ARG A 574 11.71 9.22 -33.23
CA ARG A 574 12.03 7.97 -33.95
C ARG A 574 13.44 7.48 -33.67
N GLU A 575 14.41 8.39 -33.66
CA GLU A 575 15.81 8.05 -33.36
C GLU A 575 15.95 7.50 -31.94
N LYS A 576 15.41 8.22 -30.95
CA LYS A 576 15.52 7.87 -29.53
C LYS A 576 14.71 6.63 -29.15
N ILE A 577 13.50 6.44 -29.70
CA ILE A 577 12.72 5.20 -29.47
C ILE A 577 13.50 3.99 -29.98
N LYS A 578 14.05 4.08 -31.20
CA LYS A 578 14.83 2.98 -31.77
C LYS A 578 16.05 2.68 -30.91
N ALA A 579 16.82 3.70 -30.55
CA ALA A 579 18.00 3.54 -29.69
C ALA A 579 17.64 2.95 -28.32
N ALA A 580 16.59 3.46 -27.67
CA ALA A 580 16.16 3.04 -26.33
C ALA A 580 15.80 1.54 -26.30
N PHE A 581 14.94 1.09 -27.21
CA PHE A 581 14.52 -0.32 -27.22
C PHE A 581 15.59 -1.26 -27.75
N THR A 582 16.44 -0.84 -28.70
CA THR A 582 17.61 -1.63 -29.08
C THR A 582 18.50 -1.88 -27.87
N TYR A 583 18.82 -0.83 -27.11
CA TYR A 583 19.64 -0.94 -25.91
C TYR A 583 19.00 -1.83 -24.85
N GLN A 584 17.71 -1.65 -24.57
CA GLN A 584 16.97 -2.46 -23.59
C GLN A 584 16.95 -3.95 -23.97
N PHE A 585 16.66 -4.28 -25.22
CA PHE A 585 16.56 -5.68 -25.65
C PHE A 585 17.93 -6.36 -25.72
N ASP A 586 18.99 -5.63 -26.07
CA ASP A 586 20.34 -6.18 -26.03
C ASP A 586 20.81 -6.45 -24.59
N ALA A 587 20.55 -5.52 -23.65
CA ALA A 587 20.82 -5.73 -22.24
C ALA A 587 20.01 -6.88 -21.64
N LEU A 588 18.73 -6.98 -22.00
CA LEU A 588 17.85 -8.06 -21.54
C LEU A 588 18.30 -9.43 -22.07
N ARG A 589 18.74 -9.48 -23.33
CA ARG A 589 19.25 -10.72 -23.92
C ARG A 589 20.51 -11.21 -23.22
N GLU A 590 21.47 -10.31 -22.97
CA GLU A 590 22.66 -10.65 -22.20
C GLU A 590 22.31 -11.20 -20.81
N HIS A 591 21.44 -10.50 -20.08
CA HIS A 591 21.00 -10.90 -18.75
C HIS A 591 20.37 -12.30 -18.76
N CYS A 592 19.41 -12.55 -19.66
CA CYS A 592 18.72 -13.83 -19.75
C CYS A 592 19.62 -15.00 -20.17
N GLU A 593 20.60 -14.77 -21.05
CA GLU A 593 21.53 -15.82 -21.49
C GLU A 593 22.53 -16.18 -20.39
N LYS A 594 23.08 -15.19 -19.69
CA LYS A 594 23.92 -15.43 -18.51
C LYS A 594 23.14 -16.15 -17.40
N LEU A 595 21.88 -15.77 -17.18
CA LEU A 595 20.98 -16.47 -16.25
C LEU A 595 20.77 -17.94 -16.67
N ALA A 596 20.63 -18.21 -17.97
CA ALA A 596 20.47 -19.57 -18.48
C ALA A 596 21.72 -20.43 -18.28
N ILE A 597 22.92 -19.84 -18.44
CA ILE A 597 24.20 -20.49 -18.13
C ILE A 597 24.24 -20.90 -16.65
N ILE A 598 23.98 -19.95 -15.74
CA ILE A 598 23.98 -20.20 -14.29
C ILE A 598 22.95 -21.27 -13.92
N ALA A 599 21.74 -21.21 -14.48
CA ALA A 599 20.71 -22.20 -14.23
C ALA A 599 21.11 -23.61 -14.70
N GLY A 600 21.88 -23.72 -15.78
CA GLY A 600 22.45 -24.98 -16.26
C GLY A 600 23.44 -25.57 -15.26
N TYR A 601 24.45 -24.80 -14.86
CA TYR A 601 25.47 -25.24 -13.89
C TYR A 601 24.89 -25.48 -12.49
N GLY A 602 23.92 -24.67 -12.06
CA GLY A 602 23.21 -24.89 -10.80
C GLY A 602 22.45 -26.21 -10.77
N LYS A 603 21.96 -26.69 -11.92
CA LYS A 603 21.37 -28.03 -12.00
C LYS A 603 22.43 -29.13 -11.94
N HIS A 604 23.60 -28.93 -12.56
CA HIS A 604 24.71 -29.90 -12.49
C HIS A 604 25.25 -30.04 -11.06
N LEU A 605 25.25 -28.98 -10.24
CA LEU A 605 25.59 -29.08 -8.82
C LEU A 605 24.65 -30.04 -8.06
N LEU A 606 23.37 -30.11 -8.43
CA LEU A 606 22.41 -31.00 -7.77
C LEU A 606 22.67 -32.48 -8.07
N GLU A 607 23.39 -32.82 -9.15
CA GLU A 607 23.77 -34.20 -9.47
C GLU A 607 24.80 -34.78 -8.48
N LEU A 608 25.43 -33.92 -7.67
CA LEU A 608 26.35 -34.31 -6.61
C LEU A 608 25.62 -34.69 -5.30
N ILE A 609 24.31 -34.42 -5.17
CA ILE A 609 23.51 -34.83 -4.02
C ILE A 609 23.09 -36.28 -4.20
N ASP A 610 23.37 -37.13 -3.20
CA ASP A 610 22.84 -38.49 -3.14
C ASP A 610 21.42 -38.49 -2.57
N ASP A 611 20.43 -38.77 -3.42
CA ASP A 611 19.02 -38.84 -3.04
C ASP A 611 18.59 -40.23 -2.53
N THR A 612 19.53 -41.17 -2.39
CA THR A 612 19.20 -42.51 -1.91
C THR A 612 18.71 -42.49 -0.45
N PRO A 613 17.58 -43.16 -0.16
CA PRO A 613 17.03 -43.18 1.20
C PRO A 613 17.87 -44.07 2.11
N VAL A 614 18.16 -43.58 3.32
CA VAL A 614 18.96 -44.30 4.31
C VAL A 614 18.06 -45.08 5.27
N THR A 615 18.48 -46.29 5.65
CA THR A 615 17.77 -47.10 6.65
C THR A 615 17.95 -46.50 8.05
N PRO A 616 16.90 -46.41 8.90
CA PRO A 616 17.03 -45.86 10.24
C PRO A 616 18.13 -46.57 11.06
N GLY A 617 19.14 -45.81 11.49
CA GLY A 617 20.29 -46.31 12.27
C GLY A 617 21.58 -46.52 11.46
N GLU A 618 21.51 -46.44 10.14
CA GLU A 618 22.68 -46.42 9.24
C GLU A 618 23.12 -44.97 8.98
N THR A 619 24.42 -44.73 8.86
CA THR A 619 24.98 -43.42 8.50
C THR A 619 25.19 -43.32 7.01
N ARG A 620 25.10 -42.10 6.43
CA ARG A 620 25.43 -41.87 5.02
C ARG A 620 26.90 -42.18 4.71
N ASN A 621 27.18 -42.47 3.44
CA ASN A 621 28.54 -42.59 2.93
C ASN A 621 29.28 -41.24 3.04
N ALA A 622 30.61 -41.28 3.16
CA ALA A 622 31.42 -40.08 3.18
C ALA A 622 31.31 -39.35 1.83
N TYR A 623 31.09 -38.04 1.88
CA TYR A 623 31.00 -37.18 0.71
C TYR A 623 32.38 -36.81 0.17
N ASP A 624 32.58 -36.95 -1.15
CA ASP A 624 33.83 -36.62 -1.86
C ASP A 624 33.56 -35.81 -3.15
N GLY A 625 32.56 -34.91 -3.09
CA GLY A 625 32.17 -34.08 -4.24
C GLY A 625 32.85 -32.70 -4.30
N TYR A 626 33.68 -32.34 -3.31
CA TYR A 626 34.23 -30.98 -3.15
C TYR A 626 35.07 -30.49 -4.34
N GLU A 627 35.84 -31.37 -4.99
CA GLU A 627 36.64 -30.99 -6.15
C GLU A 627 35.75 -30.77 -7.38
N ALA A 628 34.73 -31.62 -7.56
CA ALA A 628 33.77 -31.52 -8.65
C ALA A 628 32.88 -30.26 -8.52
N SER A 629 32.36 -29.98 -7.32
CA SER A 629 31.54 -28.79 -7.07
C SER A 629 32.31 -27.49 -7.32
N LYS A 630 33.59 -27.46 -6.94
CA LYS A 630 34.50 -26.33 -7.22
C LYS A 630 34.78 -26.17 -8.72
N ALA A 631 35.02 -27.26 -9.44
CA ALA A 631 35.25 -27.23 -10.89
C ALA A 631 34.02 -26.68 -11.63
N ILE A 632 32.81 -27.08 -11.22
CA ILE A 632 31.55 -26.57 -11.80
C ILE A 632 31.42 -25.05 -11.65
N ILE A 633 31.83 -24.49 -10.50
CA ILE A 633 31.83 -23.02 -10.31
C ILE A 633 32.86 -22.34 -11.22
N GLN A 634 34.06 -22.90 -11.34
CA GLN A 634 35.10 -22.35 -12.22
C GLN A 634 34.63 -22.38 -13.69
N ASP A 635 34.04 -23.47 -14.14
CA ASP A 635 33.47 -23.59 -15.49
C ASP A 635 32.34 -22.57 -15.71
N CYS A 636 31.52 -22.31 -14.70
CA CYS A 636 30.47 -21.29 -14.76
C CYS A 636 31.06 -19.88 -14.87
N GLU A 637 32.08 -19.55 -14.08
CA GLU A 637 32.79 -18.27 -14.16
C GLU A 637 33.43 -18.06 -15.54
N ASP A 638 34.11 -19.08 -16.06
CA ASP A 638 34.70 -19.05 -17.40
C ASP A 638 33.63 -18.90 -18.49
N ALA A 639 32.47 -19.55 -18.36
CA ALA A 639 31.37 -19.40 -19.30
C ALA A 639 30.75 -17.99 -19.26
N LEU A 640 30.63 -17.38 -18.07
CA LEU A 640 30.10 -16.03 -17.90
C LEU A 640 31.06 -14.97 -18.42
N THR A 641 32.36 -15.11 -18.17
CA THR A 641 33.39 -14.17 -18.61
C THR A 641 33.61 -14.21 -20.12
N ASN A 642 33.54 -15.41 -20.73
CA ASN A 642 33.68 -15.59 -22.17
C ASN A 642 32.38 -15.37 -22.96
N TRP A 643 31.27 -15.04 -22.30
CA TRP A 643 30.02 -14.77 -23.00
C TRP A 643 30.15 -13.52 -23.89
N VAL A 644 29.79 -13.67 -25.17
CA VAL A 644 29.77 -12.57 -26.15
C VAL A 644 28.49 -12.65 -26.96
N GLN A 645 27.90 -11.49 -27.26
CA GLN A 645 26.64 -11.36 -28.00
C GLN A 645 26.64 -12.05 -29.39
N GLN A 646 27.81 -12.26 -30.00
CA GLN A 646 27.97 -12.97 -31.28
C GLN A 646 27.79 -14.48 -31.15
N ASN A 647 28.13 -15.04 -29.99
CA ASN A 647 28.00 -16.46 -29.67
C ASN A 647 26.66 -16.80 -29.00
N ALA A 648 25.72 -15.86 -29.01
CA ALA A 648 24.39 -16.02 -28.45
C ALA A 648 23.66 -17.24 -29.04
N ALA A 649 23.29 -18.19 -28.18
CA ALA A 649 22.60 -19.42 -28.58
C ALA A 649 21.23 -19.14 -29.22
N VAL A 650 20.58 -18.04 -28.83
CA VAL A 650 19.26 -17.64 -29.33
C VAL A 650 19.40 -16.52 -30.36
N SER A 651 19.47 -16.89 -31.64
CA SER A 651 19.40 -15.93 -32.75
C SER A 651 17.97 -15.83 -33.32
N ALA A 652 17.44 -14.60 -33.37
CA ALA A 652 16.15 -14.36 -34.00
C ALA A 652 16.28 -14.50 -35.53
N LYS A 653 15.81 -15.63 -36.07
CA LYS A 653 15.63 -15.78 -37.53
C LYS A 653 14.53 -14.81 -37.96
N LEU A 654 14.91 -13.72 -38.63
CA LEU A 654 13.97 -12.72 -39.14
C LEU A 654 12.84 -13.44 -39.92
N SER A 655 11.58 -13.19 -39.55
CA SER A 655 10.44 -13.83 -40.21
C SER A 655 10.52 -13.63 -41.73
N THR A 656 10.49 -14.72 -42.49
CA THR A 656 10.46 -14.69 -43.96
C THR A 656 9.26 -13.88 -44.46
N ARG A 657 8.14 -13.93 -43.74
CA ARG A 657 6.92 -13.15 -44.01
C ARG A 657 7.12 -11.64 -43.79
N ALA A 658 7.89 -11.23 -42.78
CA ALA A 658 8.22 -9.81 -42.58
C ALA A 658 9.18 -9.30 -43.67
N ARG A 659 10.14 -10.14 -44.11
CA ARG A 659 11.06 -9.81 -45.19
C ARG A 659 10.32 -9.61 -46.52
N THR A 660 9.41 -10.52 -46.88
CA THR A 660 8.60 -10.42 -48.11
C THR A 660 7.62 -9.25 -48.08
N LEU A 661 6.99 -8.95 -46.95
CA LEU A 661 6.13 -7.75 -46.79
C LEU A 661 6.93 -6.45 -46.90
N SER A 662 8.11 -6.37 -46.28
CA SER A 662 8.97 -5.18 -46.38
C SER A 662 9.54 -4.98 -47.79
N GLN A 663 9.83 -6.07 -48.52
CA GLN A 663 10.23 -6.01 -49.93
C GLN A 663 9.05 -5.61 -50.82
N ARG A 664 7.85 -6.14 -50.60
CA ARG A 664 6.64 -5.70 -51.32
C ARG A 664 6.36 -4.21 -51.11
N ARG A 665 6.42 -3.72 -49.87
CA ARG A 665 6.23 -2.29 -49.58
C ARG A 665 7.29 -1.41 -50.23
N ARG A 666 8.56 -1.82 -50.17
CA ARG A 666 9.64 -1.08 -50.87
C ARG A 666 9.48 -1.10 -52.38
N ASN A 667 9.09 -2.23 -52.96
CA ASN A 667 8.84 -2.32 -54.40
C ASN A 667 7.61 -1.51 -54.83
N ALA A 668 6.59 -1.40 -53.99
CA ALA A 668 5.41 -0.56 -54.24
C ALA A 668 5.76 0.94 -54.15
N ALA A 669 6.52 1.36 -53.14
CA ALA A 669 6.99 2.74 -53.03
C ALA A 669 7.91 3.14 -54.20
N ARG A 670 8.78 2.23 -54.63
CA ARG A 670 9.69 2.45 -55.77
C ARG A 670 8.96 2.51 -57.12
N ARG A 671 7.80 1.84 -57.24
CA ARG A 671 6.88 1.99 -58.39
C ARG A 671 6.12 3.32 -58.39
N GLN A 672 6.03 4.01 -57.25
CA GLN A 672 5.46 5.36 -57.15
C GLN A 672 6.49 6.47 -57.40
N GLU A 673 7.79 6.16 -57.40
CA GLU A 673 8.87 7.11 -57.73
C GLU A 673 9.12 7.22 -59.26
N GLU A 674 8.69 6.26 -60.07
CA GLU A 674 8.57 6.45 -61.52
C GLU A 674 7.31 7.29 -61.78
N GLY A 675 7.52 8.53 -62.23
CA GLY A 675 6.46 9.52 -62.42
C GLY A 675 5.24 8.95 -63.13
N VAL A 676 4.07 9.12 -62.51
CA VAL A 676 2.79 8.86 -63.14
C VAL A 676 2.67 9.81 -64.33
N ASP A 677 2.81 9.28 -65.55
CA ASP A 677 2.59 10.03 -66.78
C ASP A 677 1.08 10.30 -66.93
N LEU A 678 0.69 11.54 -66.66
CA LEU A 678 -0.70 12.02 -66.75
C LEU A 678 -1.06 12.53 -68.16
N SER A 679 -0.19 12.34 -69.17
CA SER A 679 -0.42 12.81 -70.54
C SER A 679 -1.61 12.18 -71.28
N HIS A 680 -2.30 11.21 -70.67
CA HIS A 680 -3.49 10.55 -71.22
C HIS A 680 -4.83 10.99 -70.60
N GLN A 681 -4.85 11.98 -69.70
CA GLN A 681 -6.10 12.45 -69.08
C GLN A 681 -6.78 13.64 -69.79
N ASP A 682 -6.15 14.28 -70.77
CA ASP A 682 -6.79 15.34 -71.54
C ASP A 682 -7.59 14.77 -72.72
N ARG A 683 -8.92 14.79 -72.63
CA ARG A 683 -9.81 14.64 -73.80
C ARG A 683 -9.74 15.94 -74.63
N PRO A 684 -9.71 15.86 -75.98
CA PRO A 684 -9.65 17.05 -76.82
C PRO A 684 -10.93 17.88 -76.69
N LEU A 685 -10.76 19.19 -76.45
CA LEU A 685 -11.82 20.19 -76.54
C LEU A 685 -12.26 20.32 -78.00
N GLU A 686 -13.44 19.79 -78.34
CA GLU A 686 -14.21 20.28 -79.47
C GLU A 686 -15.57 20.81 -79.01
N ASN A 687 -15.71 22.11 -79.20
CA ASN A 687 -16.93 22.86 -79.46
C ASN A 687 -18.13 22.76 -78.50
N ARG A 688 -18.26 23.89 -77.80
CA ARG A 688 -19.41 24.80 -77.79
C ARG A 688 -20.21 24.87 -76.49
N ASP A 689 -20.15 26.11 -76.01
CA ASP A 689 -21.27 26.93 -75.57
C ASP A 689 -21.91 26.52 -74.26
N SER A 690 -21.56 27.35 -73.26
CA SER A 690 -22.48 28.10 -72.39
C SER A 690 -23.84 27.49 -72.08
N THR A 691 -24.25 27.71 -70.83
CA THR A 691 -25.47 27.24 -70.19
C THR A 691 -25.47 25.77 -69.89
N ILE A 692 -25.15 25.43 -68.65
CA ILE A 692 -26.09 24.80 -67.72
C ILE A 692 -25.39 24.83 -66.35
N TRP A 693 -25.55 25.97 -65.69
CA TRP A 693 -25.38 26.06 -64.25
C TRP A 693 -26.59 25.31 -63.69
N VAL A 694 -26.39 24.06 -63.25
CA VAL A 694 -27.44 23.28 -62.57
C VAL A 694 -27.47 23.75 -61.12
N PRO A 695 -28.54 24.41 -60.65
CA PRO A 695 -28.70 24.78 -59.26
C PRO A 695 -28.78 23.53 -58.37
N ALA A 696 -28.43 23.68 -57.10
CA ALA A 696 -28.08 22.62 -56.14
C ALA A 696 -29.17 21.58 -55.75
N GLY A 697 -30.15 21.30 -56.62
CA GLY A 697 -31.27 20.39 -56.35
C GLY A 697 -31.40 19.17 -57.28
N GLU A 698 -30.52 18.96 -58.28
CA GLU A 698 -30.67 17.89 -59.29
C GLU A 698 -29.43 16.97 -59.44
N HIS A 699 -28.84 16.51 -58.35
CA HIS A 699 -28.01 15.30 -58.35
C HIS A 699 -28.60 14.26 -57.38
N HIS A 700 -28.98 13.09 -57.91
CA HIS A 700 -29.36 11.86 -57.19
C HIS A 700 -28.22 10.82 -57.27
N GLY A 701 -27.91 10.16 -56.15
CA GLY A 701 -27.37 8.78 -56.01
C GLY A 701 -28.30 8.04 -55.02
N ASN A 702 -28.66 6.75 -55.18
CA ASN A 702 -27.76 5.65 -54.81
C ASN A 702 -28.08 4.25 -55.42
N GLY A 703 -27.04 3.46 -55.77
CA GLY A 703 -26.98 1.99 -55.74
C GLY A 703 -25.70 1.33 -56.34
N TYR A 704 -24.75 0.93 -55.46
CA TYR A 704 -23.62 -0.04 -55.58
C TYR A 704 -22.22 0.51 -55.96
N GLU A 705 -21.33 0.88 -55.03
CA GLU A 705 -21.37 0.90 -53.57
C GLU A 705 -20.62 2.14 -53.06
N GLU A 706 -21.31 3.15 -52.52
CA GLU A 706 -20.78 4.00 -51.44
C GLU A 706 -21.87 4.85 -50.75
N GLU A 707 -22.98 4.29 -50.27
CA GLU A 707 -24.21 5.07 -50.43
C GLU A 707 -25.29 4.97 -49.31
N GLU A 708 -25.77 6.18 -48.98
CA GLU A 708 -26.73 6.74 -48.00
C GLU A 708 -28.17 6.17 -48.02
N ASP A 709 -28.86 6.25 -46.88
CA ASP A 709 -30.34 6.18 -46.74
C ASP A 709 -30.81 7.45 -45.97
N ASP A 710 -30.97 8.57 -46.67
CA ASP A 710 -31.93 9.62 -46.36
C ASP A 710 -32.77 9.81 -47.65
N GLU A 711 -33.89 9.07 -47.77
CA GLU A 711 -34.88 9.18 -48.86
C GLU A 711 -36.30 9.53 -48.32
N ASP A 712 -36.93 10.48 -49.03
CA ASP A 712 -38.35 10.78 -49.22
C ASP A 712 -39.17 11.70 -48.27
N ALA A 713 -39.33 12.95 -48.74
CA ALA A 713 -40.43 13.88 -48.45
C ALA A 713 -41.72 13.53 -49.25
N PRO A 714 -42.89 14.17 -49.00
CA PRO A 714 -43.14 15.42 -49.72
C PRO A 714 -43.89 16.53 -48.94
N SER A 715 -43.53 17.78 -49.26
CA SER A 715 -44.40 18.93 -49.57
C SER A 715 -45.80 19.01 -48.95
N THR A 716 -46.10 20.14 -48.28
CA THR A 716 -46.89 21.24 -48.89
C THR A 716 -46.77 22.54 -48.11
N VAL A 717 -46.65 23.61 -48.89
CA VAL A 717 -46.66 25.03 -48.52
C VAL A 717 -48.10 25.51 -48.32
N ALA A 718 -48.34 26.27 -47.24
CA ALA A 718 -49.31 27.37 -47.11
C ALA A 718 -49.02 28.04 -45.73
N THR A 719 -48.91 29.34 -45.47
CA THR A 719 -49.32 30.57 -46.17
C THR A 719 -48.69 31.78 -45.45
N GLU A 720 -48.28 32.80 -46.21
CA GLU A 720 -48.36 34.26 -45.94
C GLU A 720 -47.58 34.98 -44.79
N THR A 721 -46.69 35.87 -45.26
CA THR A 721 -46.49 37.29 -44.88
C THR A 721 -47.55 37.97 -43.98
N ARG A 722 -47.14 38.74 -42.94
CA ARG A 722 -47.26 40.23 -42.82
C ARG A 722 -46.97 40.80 -41.40
N GLY A 723 -46.28 41.94 -41.33
CA GLY A 723 -46.42 43.05 -40.33
C GLY A 723 -45.76 42.86 -38.95
N ARG A 724 -44.81 43.68 -38.45
CA ARG A 724 -44.75 45.13 -38.13
C ARG A 724 -45.30 45.49 -36.73
N GLU A 725 -44.46 46.24 -35.98
CA GLU A 725 -44.70 47.11 -34.79
C GLU A 725 -44.93 46.43 -33.42
N GLU A 726 -44.00 46.60 -32.47
CA GLU A 726 -43.93 47.64 -31.41
C GLU A 726 -44.96 47.43 -30.27
N GLU A 727 -44.50 47.12 -29.06
CA GLU A 727 -44.63 48.01 -27.89
C GLU A 727 -43.88 47.51 -26.64
N ARG A 728 -43.36 48.48 -25.88
CA ARG A 728 -42.71 48.39 -24.57
C ARG A 728 -43.72 48.31 -23.43
N ALA A 729 -43.30 47.71 -22.31
CA ALA A 729 -43.32 48.29 -20.94
C ALA A 729 -42.49 47.36 -20.01
N LEU A 730 -41.37 47.80 -19.41
CA LEU A 730 -41.24 48.32 -18.02
C LEU A 730 -41.91 47.41 -16.97
N ALA A 731 -41.34 46.98 -15.86
CA ALA A 731 -40.16 47.31 -15.04
C ALA A 731 -39.82 46.01 -14.23
N ALA A 732 -38.68 45.81 -13.57
CA ALA A 732 -37.84 46.68 -12.75
C ALA A 732 -36.40 46.13 -12.69
#